data_AF-A0A1V6I419-F1
#
_entry.id   AF-A0A1V6I419-F1
#
_cell.length_a   1.000
_cell.length_b   1.000
_cell.length_c   1.000
_cell.angle_alpha   90.00
_cell.angle_beta   90.00
_cell.angle_gamma   90.00
#
_symmetry.space_group_name_H-M   'P 1'
#
loop_
_entity.id
_entity.type
_entity.pdbx_description
1 polymer ?
#
loop_
_entity_poly.entity_id
_entity_poly.type
_entity_poly.pdbx_seq_one_letter_code
_entity_poly.pdbx_strand_id
1 'polypeptide(L)'
;MTDNFKILLDKLNVFIKKYYINKLLKGLIISLSIYVAWYLIVVVAEYFGRFSSSFRTVLFIVTLASFAFILIKMIIIPIFNLLKIGKTISYKDASKIIGSHFPEVADKLQNTLELKELVKTNPEFSDVLIASINQRIEKLKPIPFLSAVSFKSNLKYLKYLGIIFLVAMLIFLFWPRMYSEATERIINFDKHYIEPAPFTFEVLNDSLLVKKGKDFVLKVSAKGKYSPDQVTLNYMGNSFYMEKESVGIFTYKFKNLNNDIKFNLSAVDVVSQPYEIKVLPSPIIVDFKAIVKAPAYTNIEEKVYNNSGDLTLPIGSEVVWNFNTSNLLSLHLVFDTVQVKATKTNEVYSVKRRILRTGTYSIVLANEYFNENTGVNYQLNAIPDLYPSIDVKKVVDSTHLSIVYFNGFIDDDYGFSSLSFYCKPGEKSDSLIRINIPFAKSISSQDFYFAFDFSKIDVEGQTISYYFEVADNDGVNGAKKTRTQKMDFVIPSAEDLQQMTSKANEETESKIDLAKDINSQLRKNIEELQKKLLSEQLTPFERNQMLQQIMDNQSDLENLMKDIKKEQSQVQQYKDQFSKNEELLKKQQEINDLFDSLMDDEMKKMMEELQKLMEEFKSDDFFKLADQMKFDYEELEKQMDNTLELLKKTEIEERLKNTASQLEELSKEHEKLSEETTDKKSDKQDLLQKQKEHEAAFDKIKEDYKEILEKNSELKEPMDLESFEEEMQEISEGLEQSESEMKDEKMSKASKSQKQNSEKMQELSQKMESAMQEQEQEEMSENIEDIRQVLENLITFSFNQEEILTEQKGLSPRDPRYREFILKQKNIEDDFKIIRDSLNAMSGRIPQLGPMVEKEIRTIHKNLSTIMDEIGENRRYLVEASQQLVMTSANNLALLLLEMMEQMQNQMANSKSGDGQCNNCKNQGDGSPKGKMRDLQQGMKQQMQDMIDMMKDGNMKKGGAKQSEQLAKMLMQQEMMQQMLNDVMNSGLSPESAKILQEINRMMDQNLSDIINRNINPTTIQRNEQILTRLLQAENSEREREIDKKRKSNEATNYKLSNPDEIFKEKEKEIRFNELLQKSNLKLRTFYNDKYKEYLKKLNQDQ
;
A
#
# COMPACT_ATOMS: atom_id res chain seq x y z
N MET A 1 128.10 21.37 -78.00
CA MET A 1 128.05 22.74 -78.56
C MET A 1 126.61 23.22 -78.65
N THR A 2 125.96 23.67 -77.58
CA THR A 2 124.49 23.87 -77.69
C THR A 2 123.81 24.76 -76.67
N ASP A 3 124.46 25.31 -75.64
CA ASP A 3 123.69 26.01 -74.58
C ASP A 3 123.31 27.46 -74.93
N ASN A 4 124.22 28.29 -75.41
CA ASN A 4 123.92 29.71 -75.65
C ASN A 4 122.83 29.93 -76.72
N PHE A 5 122.85 29.16 -77.81
CA PHE A 5 121.79 29.25 -78.83
C PHE A 5 120.48 28.61 -78.35
N LYS A 6 120.53 27.55 -77.54
CA LYS A 6 119.33 26.95 -76.95
C LYS A 6 118.66 27.93 -75.99
N ILE A 7 119.44 28.69 -75.22
CA ILE A 7 118.94 29.80 -74.39
C ILE A 7 118.26 30.89 -75.25
N LEU A 8 118.82 31.23 -76.43
CA LEU A 8 118.19 32.19 -77.35
C LEU A 8 116.87 31.64 -77.91
N LEU A 9 116.84 30.37 -78.35
CA LEU A 9 115.61 29.71 -78.82
C LEU A 9 114.56 29.60 -77.72
N ASP A 10 114.96 29.31 -76.49
CA ASP A 10 114.05 29.27 -75.35
C ASP A 10 113.49 30.66 -75.07
N LYS A 11 114.31 31.71 -75.11
CA LYS A 11 113.82 33.10 -75.03
C LYS A 11 112.85 33.46 -76.15
N LEU A 12 113.08 33.01 -77.39
CA LEU A 12 112.16 33.19 -78.52
C LEU A 12 110.87 32.37 -78.35
N ASN A 13 110.96 31.12 -77.87
CA ASN A 13 109.79 30.29 -77.58
C ASN A 13 108.93 30.90 -76.46
N VAL A 14 109.57 31.42 -75.41
CA VAL A 14 108.89 32.12 -74.31
C VAL A 14 108.23 33.41 -74.80
N PHE A 15 108.85 34.12 -75.76
CA PHE A 15 108.23 35.26 -76.45
C PHE A 15 107.01 34.85 -77.30
N ILE A 16 107.14 33.82 -78.14
CA ILE A 16 106.03 33.31 -78.98
C ILE A 16 104.85 32.87 -78.09
N LYS A 17 105.13 32.19 -76.97
CA LYS A 17 104.12 31.82 -75.97
C LYS A 17 103.44 33.06 -75.40
N LYS A 18 104.20 34.08 -74.98
CA LYS A 18 103.63 35.34 -74.46
C LYS A 18 102.82 36.11 -75.51
N TYR A 19 103.24 36.09 -76.78
CA TYR A 19 102.53 36.71 -77.90
C TYR A 19 101.14 36.09 -78.11
N TYR A 20 101.05 34.75 -78.17
CA TYR A 20 99.77 34.07 -78.33
C TYR A 20 98.88 34.17 -77.08
N ILE A 21 99.46 34.16 -75.87
CA ILE A 21 98.72 34.46 -74.64
C ILE A 21 98.14 35.87 -74.71
N ASN A 22 98.89 36.88 -75.17
CA ASN A 22 98.39 38.24 -75.31
C ASN A 22 97.28 38.36 -76.37
N LYS A 23 97.42 37.63 -77.49
CA LYS A 23 96.41 37.58 -78.56
C LYS A 23 95.12 36.89 -78.09
N LEU A 24 95.23 35.83 -77.30
CA LEU A 24 94.11 35.16 -76.64
C LEU A 24 93.44 36.08 -75.63
N LEU A 25 94.22 36.77 -74.79
CA LEU A 25 93.69 37.68 -73.77
C LEU A 25 92.95 38.87 -74.40
N LYS A 26 93.47 39.43 -75.51
CA LYS A 26 92.76 40.40 -76.34
C LYS A 26 91.49 39.82 -76.96
N GLY A 27 91.58 38.61 -77.53
CA GLY A 27 90.44 37.91 -78.13
C GLY A 27 89.32 37.62 -77.14
N LEU A 28 89.67 37.26 -75.90
CA LEU A 28 88.74 37.00 -74.81
C LEU A 28 88.02 38.27 -74.38
N ILE A 29 88.74 39.39 -74.17
CA ILE A 29 88.11 40.67 -73.81
C ILE A 29 87.16 41.15 -74.90
N ILE A 30 87.55 41.07 -76.18
CA ILE A 30 86.72 41.52 -77.30
C ILE A 30 85.51 40.60 -77.51
N SER A 31 85.70 39.28 -77.50
CA SER A 31 84.59 38.33 -77.65
C SER A 31 83.58 38.47 -76.52
N LEU A 32 84.04 38.62 -75.27
CA LEU A 32 83.15 38.84 -74.13
C LEU A 32 82.39 40.17 -74.26
N SER A 33 83.04 41.23 -74.74
CA SER A 33 82.36 42.52 -75.00
C SER A 33 81.25 42.37 -76.05
N ILE A 34 81.54 41.68 -77.15
CA ILE A 34 80.57 41.46 -78.23
C ILE A 34 79.42 40.56 -77.76
N TYR A 35 79.71 39.50 -76.99
CA TYR A 35 78.67 38.61 -76.48
C TYR A 35 77.72 39.32 -75.53
N VAL A 36 78.24 40.10 -74.58
CA VAL A 36 77.39 40.85 -73.65
C VAL A 36 76.59 41.90 -74.41
N ALA A 37 77.20 42.65 -75.33
CA ALA A 37 76.49 43.66 -76.11
C ALA A 37 75.38 43.05 -77.00
N TRP A 38 75.69 41.97 -77.73
CA TRP A 38 74.71 41.28 -78.57
C TRP A 38 73.58 40.68 -77.74
N TYR A 39 73.92 40.04 -76.63
CA TYR A 39 72.93 39.50 -75.69
C TYR A 39 71.99 40.58 -75.16
N LEU A 40 72.51 41.75 -74.76
CA LEU A 40 71.67 42.88 -74.34
C LEU A 40 70.73 43.34 -75.44
N ILE A 41 71.22 43.45 -76.69
CA ILE A 41 70.39 43.86 -77.82
C ILE A 41 69.26 42.87 -78.03
N VAL A 42 69.55 41.56 -78.02
CA VAL A 42 68.52 40.53 -78.24
C VAL A 42 67.52 40.49 -77.08
N VAL A 43 67.97 40.62 -75.83
CA VAL A 43 67.10 40.67 -74.64
C VAL A 43 66.19 41.90 -74.65
N VAL A 44 66.73 43.08 -74.94
CA VAL A 44 65.95 44.32 -75.04
C VAL A 44 64.96 44.24 -76.20
N ALA A 45 65.40 43.75 -77.36
CA ALA A 45 64.55 43.60 -78.53
C ALA A 45 63.41 42.60 -78.26
N GLU A 46 63.67 41.47 -77.62
CA GLU A 46 62.62 40.49 -77.28
C GLU A 46 61.66 41.03 -76.21
N TYR A 47 62.18 41.72 -75.18
CA TYR A 47 61.34 42.24 -74.10
C TYR A 47 60.31 43.25 -74.61
N PHE A 48 60.72 44.17 -75.51
CA PHE A 48 59.80 45.16 -76.10
C PHE A 48 59.07 44.65 -77.34
N GLY A 49 59.70 43.81 -78.17
CA GLY A 49 59.15 43.34 -79.43
C GLY A 49 58.19 42.15 -79.29
N ARG A 50 58.24 41.41 -78.18
CA ARG A 50 57.42 40.21 -77.90
C ARG A 50 57.25 39.32 -79.15
N PHE A 51 58.37 38.95 -79.77
CA PHE A 51 58.35 38.37 -81.11
C PHE A 51 57.64 37.02 -81.17
N SER A 52 57.10 36.66 -82.33
CA SER A 52 56.48 35.34 -82.55
C SER A 52 57.51 34.21 -82.43
N SER A 53 57.03 33.00 -82.12
CA SER A 53 57.89 31.81 -81.95
C SER A 53 58.88 31.63 -83.11
N SER A 54 58.44 31.79 -84.36
CA SER A 54 59.31 31.66 -85.55
C SER A 54 60.45 32.66 -85.57
N PHE A 55 60.21 33.91 -85.17
CA PHE A 55 61.25 34.94 -85.15
C PHE A 55 62.24 34.72 -83.99
N ARG A 56 61.77 34.22 -82.85
CA ARG A 56 62.63 33.79 -81.73
C ARG A 56 63.55 32.65 -82.13
N THR A 57 63.06 31.66 -82.89
CA THR A 57 63.89 30.56 -83.40
C THR A 57 65.02 31.08 -84.29
N VAL A 58 64.71 32.00 -85.23
CA VAL A 58 65.72 32.61 -86.10
C VAL A 58 66.75 33.41 -85.28
N LEU A 59 66.29 34.25 -84.35
CA LEU A 59 67.18 35.01 -83.47
C LEU A 59 68.09 34.11 -82.63
N PHE A 60 67.57 33.00 -82.10
CA PHE A 60 68.36 32.05 -81.33
C PHE A 60 69.44 31.36 -82.19
N ILE A 61 69.08 30.85 -83.37
CA ILE A 61 70.03 30.19 -84.28
C ILE A 61 71.11 31.16 -84.75
N VAL A 62 70.75 32.39 -85.13
CA VAL A 62 71.71 33.43 -85.53
C VAL A 62 72.64 33.80 -84.38
N THR A 63 72.10 33.94 -83.17
CA THR A 63 72.90 34.21 -81.97
C THR A 63 73.88 33.07 -81.68
N LEU A 64 73.42 31.82 -81.74
CA LEU A 64 74.27 30.65 -81.53
C LEU A 64 75.37 30.53 -82.60
N ALA A 65 75.04 30.70 -83.88
CA ALA A 65 75.99 30.65 -84.98
C ALA A 65 77.05 31.76 -84.91
N SER A 66 76.64 32.99 -84.58
CA SER A 66 77.56 34.13 -84.41
C SER A 66 78.49 33.95 -83.21
N PHE A 67 77.99 33.41 -82.09
CA PHE A 67 78.81 33.09 -80.93
C PHE A 67 79.80 31.96 -81.25
N ALA A 68 79.37 30.90 -81.91
CA ALA A 68 80.27 29.82 -82.34
C ALA A 68 81.39 30.35 -83.27
N PHE A 69 81.05 31.21 -84.24
CA PHE A 69 82.03 31.79 -85.16
C PHE A 69 83.08 32.66 -84.46
N ILE A 70 82.65 33.54 -83.56
CA ILE A 70 83.57 34.41 -82.79
C ILE A 70 84.46 33.57 -81.88
N LEU A 71 83.90 32.55 -81.22
CA LEU A 71 84.62 31.65 -80.32
C LEU A 71 85.71 30.87 -81.08
N ILE A 72 85.36 30.31 -82.25
CA ILE A 72 86.32 29.58 -83.10
C ILE A 72 87.46 30.52 -83.53
N LYS A 73 87.12 31.71 -84.05
CA LYS A 73 88.11 32.62 -84.63
C LYS A 73 89.00 33.32 -83.59
N MET A 74 88.43 33.73 -82.45
CA MET A 74 89.11 34.58 -81.47
C MET A 74 89.69 33.83 -80.26
N ILE A 75 89.21 32.61 -79.98
CA ILE A 75 89.67 31.83 -78.81
C ILE A 75 90.29 30.51 -79.27
N ILE A 76 89.58 29.67 -80.02
CA ILE A 76 90.07 28.33 -80.40
C ILE A 76 91.31 28.40 -81.30
N ILE A 77 91.32 29.23 -82.36
CA ILE A 77 92.49 29.35 -83.24
C ILE A 77 93.74 29.82 -82.46
N PRO A 78 93.69 30.87 -81.61
CA PRO A 78 94.83 31.24 -80.75
C PRO A 78 95.26 30.16 -79.76
N ILE A 79 94.34 29.37 -79.21
CA ILE A 79 94.68 28.22 -78.33
C ILE A 79 95.43 27.15 -79.11
N PHE A 80 94.97 26.77 -80.31
CA PHE A 80 95.68 25.83 -81.17
C PHE A 80 97.09 26.33 -81.52
N ASN A 81 97.23 27.63 -81.79
CA ASN A 81 98.54 28.25 -82.02
C ASN A 81 99.44 28.23 -80.76
N LEU A 82 98.87 28.32 -79.55
CA LEU A 82 99.61 28.21 -78.29
C LEU A 82 100.11 26.77 -78.04
N LEU A 83 99.29 25.78 -78.39
CA LEU A 83 99.62 24.35 -78.30
C LEU A 83 100.52 23.86 -79.46
N LYS A 84 100.92 24.76 -80.37
CA LYS A 84 101.72 24.47 -81.58
C LYS A 84 101.04 23.52 -82.58
N ILE A 85 99.71 23.46 -82.56
CA ILE A 85 98.90 22.68 -83.49
C ILE A 85 98.40 23.65 -84.58
N GLY A 86 99.04 23.66 -85.76
CA GLY A 86 98.72 24.57 -86.88
C GLY A 86 99.79 25.63 -87.18
N LYS A 87 99.44 26.65 -87.96
CA LYS A 87 100.37 27.71 -88.42
C LYS A 87 100.76 28.64 -87.26
N THR A 88 101.92 28.41 -86.64
CA THR A 88 102.53 29.32 -85.64
C THR A 88 103.48 30.32 -86.31
N ILE A 89 103.85 31.40 -85.60
CA ILE A 89 104.80 32.38 -86.14
C ILE A 89 106.20 31.76 -86.14
N SER A 90 106.94 31.92 -87.24
CA SER A 90 108.31 31.40 -87.33
C SER A 90 109.26 32.21 -86.43
N TYR A 91 110.45 31.67 -86.13
CA TYR A 91 111.47 32.43 -85.38
C TYR A 91 111.88 33.73 -86.10
N LYS A 92 111.80 33.76 -87.44
CA LYS A 92 112.05 34.94 -88.27
C LYS A 92 110.93 35.99 -88.17
N ASP A 93 109.69 35.55 -88.03
CA ASP A 93 108.56 36.44 -87.79
C ASP A 93 108.60 37.00 -86.35
N ALA A 94 108.97 36.15 -85.38
CA ALA A 94 109.19 36.57 -84.01
C ALA A 94 110.32 37.61 -83.91
N SER A 95 111.42 37.44 -84.67
CA SER A 95 112.52 38.42 -84.69
C SER A 95 112.11 39.75 -85.30
N LYS A 96 111.26 39.76 -86.34
CA LYS A 96 110.68 41.01 -86.89
C LYS A 96 109.81 41.75 -85.87
N ILE A 97 108.96 41.01 -85.14
CA ILE A 97 108.09 41.62 -84.11
C ILE A 97 108.93 42.18 -82.96
N ILE A 98 109.93 41.43 -82.48
CA ILE A 98 110.85 41.90 -81.43
C ILE A 98 111.65 43.11 -81.92
N GLY A 99 112.14 43.07 -83.16
CA GLY A 99 112.92 44.15 -83.78
C GLY A 99 112.15 45.46 -83.94
N SER A 100 110.83 45.39 -84.19
CA SER A 100 109.97 46.59 -84.25
C SER A 100 109.87 47.32 -82.90
N HIS A 101 110.06 46.61 -81.79
CA HIS A 101 110.02 47.19 -80.44
C HIS A 101 111.41 47.59 -79.93
N PHE A 102 112.46 46.89 -80.37
CA PHE A 102 113.85 47.18 -80.04
C PHE A 102 114.68 47.39 -81.32
N PRO A 103 114.70 48.63 -81.87
CA PRO A 103 115.43 48.93 -83.12
C PRO A 103 116.92 48.55 -83.04
N GLU A 104 117.54 48.68 -81.88
CA GLU A 104 118.95 48.35 -81.65
C GLU A 104 119.32 46.86 -81.87
N VAL A 105 118.30 46.00 -81.94
CA VAL A 105 118.41 44.54 -81.89
C VAL A 105 117.80 43.86 -83.12
N ALA A 106 117.03 44.60 -83.92
CA ALA A 106 116.29 44.09 -85.08
C ALA A 106 117.21 43.37 -86.08
N ASP A 107 118.21 44.08 -86.62
CA ASP A 107 119.18 43.52 -87.58
C ASP A 107 120.04 42.44 -86.94
N LYS A 108 120.45 42.63 -85.67
CA LYS A 108 121.35 41.69 -84.99
C LYS A 108 120.68 40.33 -84.74
N LEU A 109 119.42 40.33 -84.32
CA LEU A 109 118.65 39.10 -84.05
C LEU A 109 118.32 38.36 -85.35
N GLN A 110 117.90 39.08 -86.39
CA GLN A 110 117.63 38.49 -87.70
C GLN A 110 118.90 37.91 -88.34
N ASN A 111 119.98 38.69 -88.38
CA ASN A 111 121.27 38.24 -88.93
C ASN A 111 121.82 37.03 -88.17
N THR A 112 121.60 36.93 -86.85
CA THR A 112 122.06 35.79 -86.03
C THR A 112 121.26 34.51 -86.33
N LEU A 113 119.96 34.63 -86.64
CA LEU A 113 119.14 33.49 -87.08
C LEU A 113 119.51 33.04 -88.50
N GLU A 114 119.74 33.99 -89.42
CA GLU A 114 120.16 33.72 -90.81
C GLU A 114 121.57 33.10 -90.86
N LEU A 115 122.51 33.56 -90.01
CA LEU A 115 123.83 32.95 -89.86
C LEU A 115 123.76 31.48 -89.41
N LYS A 116 122.79 31.09 -88.58
CA LYS A 116 122.63 29.69 -88.17
C LYS A 116 122.11 28.80 -89.31
N GLU A 117 121.22 29.33 -90.17
CA GLU A 117 120.81 28.61 -91.37
C GLU A 117 122.02 28.38 -92.31
N LEU A 118 122.93 29.35 -92.41
CA LEU A 118 124.19 29.21 -93.16
C LEU A 118 125.17 28.18 -92.53
N VAL A 119 125.25 28.06 -91.20
CA VAL A 119 126.05 27.02 -90.50
C VAL A 119 125.56 25.60 -90.82
N LYS A 120 124.26 25.41 -91.07
CA LYS A 120 123.73 24.13 -91.53
C LYS A 120 124.07 23.80 -93.00
N THR A 121 124.47 24.80 -93.78
CA THR A 121 124.64 24.67 -95.23
C THR A 121 126.12 24.63 -95.66
N ASN A 122 127.05 25.17 -94.85
CA ASN A 122 128.50 25.17 -95.12
C ASN A 122 129.32 24.67 -93.90
N PRO A 123 129.72 23.38 -93.85
CA PRO A 123 130.37 22.77 -92.68
C PRO A 123 131.81 23.25 -92.38
N GLU A 124 132.57 23.69 -93.39
CA GLU A 124 134.02 23.98 -93.22
C GLU A 124 134.31 25.24 -92.37
N PHE A 125 133.37 26.18 -92.26
CA PHE A 125 133.52 27.39 -91.45
C PHE A 125 132.75 27.32 -90.12
N SER A 126 132.33 26.11 -89.71
CA SER A 126 131.55 25.84 -88.50
C SER A 126 132.09 26.59 -87.29
N ASP A 127 133.38 26.47 -87.01
CA ASP A 127 133.92 26.95 -85.73
C ASP A 127 133.99 28.48 -85.64
N VAL A 128 134.35 29.14 -86.74
CA VAL A 128 134.38 30.61 -86.82
C VAL A 128 132.96 31.19 -86.80
N LEU A 129 132.02 30.56 -87.52
CA LEU A 129 130.63 30.99 -87.53
C LEU A 129 129.97 30.76 -86.16
N ILE A 130 130.25 29.65 -85.49
CA ILE A 130 129.75 29.36 -84.14
C ILE A 130 130.32 30.35 -83.12
N ALA A 131 131.61 30.70 -83.22
CA ALA A 131 132.22 31.73 -82.38
C ALA A 131 131.56 33.10 -82.60
N SER A 132 131.32 33.50 -83.87
CA SER A 132 130.62 34.74 -84.21
C SER A 132 129.17 34.76 -83.72
N ILE A 133 128.46 33.64 -83.83
CA ILE A 133 127.09 33.47 -83.32
C ILE A 133 127.08 33.59 -81.78
N ASN A 134 128.01 32.94 -81.08
CA ASN A 134 128.10 33.02 -79.62
C ASN A 134 128.40 34.44 -79.13
N GLN A 135 129.34 35.14 -79.77
CA GLN A 135 129.66 36.54 -79.44
C GLN A 135 128.44 37.47 -79.65
N ARG A 136 127.66 37.24 -80.71
CA ARG A 136 126.42 38.00 -80.96
C ARG A 136 125.33 37.65 -79.95
N ILE A 137 125.18 36.38 -79.57
CA ILE A 137 124.21 35.94 -78.56
C ILE A 137 124.51 36.55 -77.19
N GLU A 138 125.77 36.68 -76.79
CA GLU A 138 126.11 37.35 -75.52
C GLU A 138 125.62 38.80 -75.47
N LYS A 139 125.70 39.53 -76.59
CA LYS A 139 125.14 40.89 -76.68
C LYS A 139 123.60 40.92 -76.65
N LEU A 140 122.94 39.81 -77.00
CA LEU A 140 121.48 39.67 -76.97
C LEU A 140 120.94 39.17 -75.63
N LYS A 141 121.77 38.53 -74.79
CA LYS A 141 121.37 37.95 -73.50
C LYS A 141 120.75 38.94 -72.50
N PRO A 142 121.22 40.19 -72.33
CA PRO A 142 120.64 41.11 -71.35
C PRO A 142 119.25 41.62 -71.72
N ILE A 143 118.85 41.53 -73.00
CA ILE A 143 117.65 42.18 -73.51
C ILE A 143 116.41 41.30 -73.22
N PRO A 144 115.40 41.82 -72.51
CA PRO A 144 114.20 41.05 -72.19
C PRO A 144 113.24 41.01 -73.39
N PHE A 145 113.31 39.98 -74.24
CA PHE A 145 112.37 39.83 -75.38
C PHE A 145 110.89 39.89 -74.98
N LEU A 146 110.58 39.51 -73.74
CA LEU A 146 109.23 39.50 -73.21
C LEU A 146 108.58 40.89 -73.10
N SER A 147 109.32 41.99 -73.01
CA SER A 147 108.71 43.33 -72.90
C SER A 147 108.16 43.85 -74.23
N ALA A 148 108.55 43.27 -75.37
CA ALA A 148 107.96 43.59 -76.67
C ALA A 148 106.47 43.21 -76.80
N VAL A 149 105.95 42.39 -75.87
CA VAL A 149 104.52 42.12 -75.72
C VAL A 149 104.06 42.58 -74.33
N SER A 150 103.32 43.68 -74.28
CA SER A 150 102.74 44.21 -73.04
C SER A 150 101.26 43.83 -72.89
N PHE A 151 100.93 43.12 -71.81
CA PHE A 151 99.52 42.87 -71.44
C PHE A 151 98.78 44.18 -71.11
N LYS A 152 99.51 45.23 -70.69
CA LYS A 152 98.94 46.55 -70.40
C LYS A 152 98.23 47.18 -71.60
N SER A 153 98.65 46.88 -72.83
CA SER A 153 97.97 47.36 -74.04
C SER A 153 96.52 46.90 -74.14
N ASN A 154 96.15 45.79 -73.50
CA ASN A 154 94.79 45.25 -73.51
C ASN A 154 93.83 46.01 -72.58
N LEU A 155 94.32 46.85 -71.66
CA LEU A 155 93.46 47.68 -70.79
C LEU A 155 92.57 48.64 -71.59
N LYS A 156 92.99 49.08 -72.79
CA LYS A 156 92.15 49.92 -73.66
C LYS A 156 90.86 49.19 -74.08
N TYR A 157 90.93 47.89 -74.33
CA TYR A 157 89.76 47.09 -74.69
C TYR A 157 88.89 46.77 -73.47
N LEU A 158 89.50 46.67 -72.30
CA LEU A 158 88.80 46.43 -71.04
C LEU A 158 87.88 47.60 -70.64
N LYS A 159 88.19 48.83 -71.08
CA LYS A 159 87.30 50.00 -70.93
C LYS A 159 85.96 49.82 -71.67
N TYR A 160 85.98 49.32 -72.90
CA TYR A 160 84.75 49.06 -73.66
C TYR A 160 83.91 47.95 -73.02
N LEU A 161 84.56 46.88 -72.55
CA LEU A 161 83.89 45.83 -71.78
C LEU A 161 83.24 46.40 -70.51
N GLY A 162 83.94 47.28 -69.78
CA GLY A 162 83.43 47.95 -68.60
C GLY A 162 82.20 48.81 -68.86
N ILE A 163 82.17 49.59 -69.96
CA ILE A 163 80.99 50.39 -70.33
C ILE A 163 79.79 49.49 -70.63
N ILE A 164 79.98 48.44 -71.45
CA ILE A 164 78.91 47.50 -71.80
C ILE A 164 78.40 46.77 -70.55
N PHE A 165 79.30 46.36 -69.65
CA PHE A 165 78.93 45.70 -68.41
C PHE A 165 78.22 46.64 -67.42
N LEU A 166 78.59 47.91 -67.38
CA LEU A 166 77.89 48.93 -66.58
C LEU A 166 76.47 49.16 -67.11
N VAL A 167 76.28 49.20 -68.43
CA VAL A 167 74.93 49.25 -69.04
C VAL A 167 74.15 47.99 -68.70
N ALA A 168 74.75 46.81 -68.80
CA ALA A 168 74.12 45.55 -68.40
C ALA A 168 73.70 45.58 -66.91
N MET A 169 74.59 46.06 -66.04
CA MET A 169 74.34 46.12 -64.60
C MET A 169 73.23 47.11 -64.25
N LEU A 170 73.18 48.27 -64.92
CA LEU A 170 72.10 49.24 -64.74
C LEU A 170 70.75 48.66 -65.18
N ILE A 171 70.68 48.03 -66.36
CA ILE A 171 69.45 47.36 -66.80
C ILE A 171 69.07 46.26 -65.82
N PHE A 172 70.05 45.53 -65.24
CA PHE A 172 69.76 44.46 -64.29
C PHE A 172 69.22 45.00 -62.96
N LEU A 173 69.75 46.12 -62.47
CA LEU A 173 69.30 46.75 -61.23
C LEU A 173 67.92 47.38 -61.37
N PHE A 174 67.65 48.08 -62.47
CA PHE A 174 66.40 48.80 -62.68
C PHE A 174 65.29 47.93 -63.29
N TRP A 175 65.64 46.96 -64.15
CA TRP A 175 64.70 46.06 -64.83
C TRP A 175 65.16 44.59 -64.79
N PRO A 176 65.26 43.96 -63.61
CA PRO A 176 65.72 42.58 -63.48
C PRO A 176 64.81 41.58 -64.22
N ARG A 177 63.49 41.86 -64.31
CA ARG A 177 62.53 41.03 -65.06
C ARG A 177 62.85 40.96 -66.56
N MET A 178 63.48 41.99 -67.12
CA MET A 178 63.89 42.00 -68.52
C MET A 178 64.87 40.86 -68.82
N TYR A 179 65.80 40.58 -67.90
CA TYR A 179 66.73 39.46 -68.05
C TYR A 179 66.03 38.12 -67.87
N SER A 180 65.23 37.94 -66.81
CA SER A 180 64.63 36.64 -66.54
C SER A 180 63.59 36.25 -67.60
N GLU A 181 62.64 37.14 -67.91
CA GLU A 181 61.53 36.82 -68.81
C GLU A 181 61.94 36.75 -70.28
N ALA A 182 62.78 37.69 -70.76
CA ALA A 182 63.21 37.67 -72.15
C ALA A 182 64.13 36.47 -72.44
N THR A 183 65.04 36.14 -71.51
CA THR A 183 65.94 34.98 -71.68
C THR A 183 65.18 33.66 -71.63
N GLU A 184 64.19 33.53 -70.74
CA GLU A 184 63.33 32.35 -70.71
C GLU A 184 62.53 32.17 -72.01
N ARG A 185 62.02 33.27 -72.59
CA ARG A 185 61.30 33.25 -73.88
C ARG A 185 62.20 32.92 -75.07
N ILE A 186 63.46 33.37 -75.07
CA ILE A 186 64.43 33.08 -76.14
C ILE A 186 64.90 31.61 -76.07
N ILE A 187 65.17 31.08 -74.88
CA ILE A 187 65.61 29.69 -74.70
C ILE A 187 64.46 28.72 -74.99
N ASN A 188 63.26 29.02 -74.48
CA ASN A 188 62.05 28.23 -74.75
C ASN A 188 61.32 28.76 -76.00
N PHE A 189 62.02 28.84 -77.13
CA PHE A 189 61.51 29.43 -78.38
C PHE A 189 60.24 28.74 -78.91
N ASP A 190 59.99 27.48 -78.54
CA ASP A 190 58.86 26.66 -78.98
C ASP A 190 57.62 26.77 -78.07
N LYS A 191 57.70 27.51 -76.94
CA LYS A 191 56.57 27.69 -76.02
C LYS A 191 55.79 28.97 -76.32
N HIS A 192 54.47 28.85 -76.51
CA HIS A 192 53.55 29.98 -76.58
C HIS A 192 53.39 30.62 -75.19
N TYR A 193 53.91 31.84 -75.00
CA TYR A 193 53.77 32.58 -73.74
C TYR A 193 52.60 33.56 -73.79
N ILE A 194 51.60 33.33 -72.96
CA ILE A 194 50.48 34.23 -72.66
C ILE A 194 50.79 34.94 -71.33
N GLU A 195 50.41 36.20 -71.18
CA GLU A 195 50.71 37.05 -70.02
C GLU A 195 50.22 36.40 -68.69
N PRO A 196 51.02 36.39 -67.59
CA PRO A 196 50.55 35.86 -66.33
C PRO A 196 49.38 36.70 -65.81
N ALA A 197 48.25 36.01 -65.57
CA ALA A 197 47.01 36.62 -65.12
C ALA A 197 47.22 37.50 -63.87
N PRO A 198 46.59 38.69 -63.78
CA PRO A 198 46.74 39.62 -62.64
C PRO A 198 46.32 39.05 -61.28
N PHE A 199 45.53 37.96 -61.26
CA PHE A 199 45.07 37.23 -60.08
C PHE A 199 44.68 35.78 -60.45
N THR A 200 44.65 34.88 -59.45
CA THR A 200 44.16 33.50 -59.57
C THR A 200 42.92 33.29 -58.71
N PHE A 201 42.02 32.44 -59.18
CA PHE A 201 40.82 32.03 -58.43
C PHE A 201 41.12 30.81 -57.55
N GLU A 202 40.81 30.89 -56.26
CA GLU A 202 40.82 29.77 -55.31
C GLU A 202 39.39 29.52 -54.81
N VAL A 203 38.89 28.31 -55.01
CA VAL A 203 37.61 27.90 -54.43
C VAL A 203 37.83 27.62 -52.94
N LEU A 204 37.07 28.28 -52.08
CA LEU A 204 37.19 28.19 -50.62
C LEU A 204 36.33 27.07 -50.00
N ASN A 205 35.51 26.38 -50.79
CA ASN A 205 34.69 25.26 -50.31
C ASN A 205 35.55 23.99 -50.12
N ASP A 206 35.48 23.35 -48.95
CA ASP A 206 36.22 22.12 -48.63
C ASP A 206 35.86 20.93 -49.55
N SER A 207 34.62 20.88 -50.04
CA SER A 207 34.17 19.89 -51.03
C SER A 207 33.15 20.49 -51.99
N LEU A 208 33.14 19.98 -53.24
CA LEU A 208 32.17 20.33 -54.29
C LEU A 208 31.03 19.32 -54.41
N LEU A 209 30.67 18.68 -53.28
CA LEU A 209 29.56 17.73 -53.21
C LEU A 209 28.31 18.45 -52.71
N VAL A 210 27.20 18.31 -53.43
CA VAL A 210 25.90 18.86 -53.03
C VAL A 210 24.84 17.78 -53.05
N LYS A 211 23.88 17.92 -52.14
CA LYS A 211 22.68 17.10 -52.07
C LYS A 211 21.72 17.47 -53.20
N LYS A 212 21.12 16.47 -53.84
CA LYS A 212 20.10 16.69 -54.87
C LYS A 212 18.96 17.58 -54.34
N GLY A 213 18.67 18.65 -55.06
CA GLY A 213 17.62 19.61 -54.77
C GLY A 213 17.98 20.71 -53.74
N LYS A 214 19.20 20.69 -53.18
CA LYS A 214 19.67 21.75 -52.27
C LYS A 214 20.42 22.84 -53.03
N ASP A 215 20.46 24.01 -52.41
CA ASP A 215 21.25 25.13 -52.91
C ASP A 215 22.73 24.93 -52.54
N PHE A 216 23.64 25.29 -53.44
CA PHE A 216 25.07 25.28 -53.20
C PHE A 216 25.62 26.70 -53.30
N VAL A 217 26.25 27.18 -52.23
CA VAL A 217 26.94 28.47 -52.22
C VAL A 217 28.40 28.23 -52.55
N LEU A 218 28.78 28.58 -53.77
CA LEU A 218 30.17 28.59 -54.21
C LEU A 218 30.85 29.84 -53.67
N LYS A 219 31.90 29.67 -52.86
CA LYS A 219 32.76 30.75 -52.36
C LYS A 219 34.10 30.71 -53.07
N VAL A 220 34.50 31.84 -53.65
CA VAL A 220 35.71 31.96 -54.45
C VAL A 220 36.52 33.15 -53.94
N SER A 221 37.82 32.96 -53.73
CA SER A 221 38.76 34.04 -53.48
C SER A 221 39.58 34.35 -54.72
N ALA A 222 39.72 35.62 -55.07
CA ALA A 222 40.63 36.08 -56.11
C ALA A 222 41.90 36.64 -55.46
N LYS A 223 43.01 35.89 -55.51
CA LYS A 223 44.30 36.28 -54.92
C LYS A 223 45.26 36.73 -56.01
N GLY A 224 45.80 37.95 -55.91
CA GLY A 224 46.71 38.52 -56.90
C GLY A 224 47.09 39.97 -56.62
N LYS A 225 47.75 40.64 -57.58
CA LYS A 225 48.16 42.05 -57.45
C LYS A 225 47.00 43.03 -57.47
N TYR A 226 45.88 42.63 -58.09
CA TYR A 226 44.62 43.37 -58.14
C TYR A 226 43.47 42.41 -57.89
N SER A 227 42.49 42.82 -57.08
CA SER A 227 41.25 42.07 -56.90
C SER A 227 40.20 42.60 -57.89
N PRO A 228 39.59 41.75 -58.74
CA PRO A 228 38.59 42.21 -59.69
C PRO A 228 37.38 42.79 -58.97
N ASP A 229 36.71 43.80 -59.54
CA ASP A 229 35.48 44.33 -58.93
C ASP A 229 34.26 43.43 -59.16
N GLN A 230 34.28 42.64 -60.22
CA GLN A 230 33.23 41.68 -60.58
C GLN A 230 33.85 40.37 -61.09
N VAL A 231 33.34 39.25 -60.60
CA VAL A 231 33.65 37.91 -61.10
C VAL A 231 32.39 37.33 -61.74
N THR A 232 32.56 36.75 -62.92
CA THR A 232 31.51 36.05 -63.65
C THR A 232 31.72 34.54 -63.55
N LEU A 233 30.65 33.83 -63.24
CA LEU A 233 30.57 32.39 -63.22
C LEU A 233 29.92 31.91 -64.53
N ASN A 234 30.63 31.07 -65.27
CA ASN A 234 30.15 30.52 -66.53
C ASN A 234 29.78 29.04 -66.35
N TYR A 235 28.52 28.69 -66.58
CA TYR A 235 28.07 27.30 -66.61
C TYR A 235 26.89 27.14 -67.57
N MET A 236 26.77 25.96 -68.21
CA MET A 236 25.73 25.65 -69.21
C MET A 236 25.62 26.68 -70.37
N GLY A 237 26.73 27.33 -70.73
CA GLY A 237 26.78 28.33 -71.81
C GLY A 237 26.29 29.74 -71.42
N ASN A 238 25.92 29.97 -70.16
CA ASN A 238 25.50 31.28 -69.64
C ASN A 238 26.52 31.83 -68.64
N SER A 239 26.60 33.16 -68.56
CA SER A 239 27.49 33.90 -67.64
C SER A 239 26.67 34.64 -66.58
N PHE A 240 26.99 34.41 -65.31
CA PHE A 240 26.31 35.01 -64.16
C PHE A 240 27.29 35.82 -63.31
N TYR A 241 26.91 37.01 -62.85
CA TYR A 241 27.74 37.78 -61.91
C TYR A 241 27.67 37.17 -60.50
N MET A 242 28.83 37.01 -59.87
CA MET A 242 28.96 36.62 -58.47
C MET A 242 28.80 37.85 -57.56
N GLU A 243 28.20 37.66 -56.38
CA GLU A 243 28.07 38.69 -55.36
C GLU A 243 29.39 38.87 -54.61
N LYS A 244 29.81 40.11 -54.35
CA LYS A 244 31.05 40.43 -53.63
C LYS A 244 30.77 40.42 -52.13
N GLU A 245 31.25 39.42 -51.40
CA GLU A 245 31.04 39.27 -49.94
C GLU A 245 32.05 40.12 -49.15
N SER A 246 33.31 40.17 -49.59
CA SER A 246 34.36 41.05 -49.03
C SER A 246 35.49 41.28 -50.06
N VAL A 247 36.55 42.02 -49.70
CA VAL A 247 37.64 42.35 -50.64
C VAL A 247 38.31 41.05 -51.13
N GLY A 248 38.09 40.70 -52.40
CA GLY A 248 38.65 39.48 -53.00
C GLY A 248 37.91 38.19 -52.65
N ILE A 249 36.71 38.23 -52.09
CA ILE A 249 35.84 37.06 -51.88
C ILE A 249 34.50 37.28 -52.59
N PHE A 250 34.13 36.32 -53.43
CA PHE A 250 32.92 36.30 -54.23
C PHE A 250 32.10 35.06 -53.92
N THR A 251 30.78 35.22 -53.89
CA THR A 251 29.85 34.14 -53.66
C THR A 251 28.82 34.04 -54.78
N TYR A 252 28.47 32.83 -55.14
CA TYR A 252 27.35 32.58 -56.03
C TYR A 252 26.53 31.41 -55.51
N LYS A 253 25.22 31.63 -55.42
CA LYS A 253 24.28 30.65 -54.92
C LYS A 253 23.60 29.93 -56.07
N PHE A 254 24.05 28.71 -56.36
CA PHE A 254 23.30 27.79 -57.21
C PHE A 254 22.04 27.37 -56.47
N LYS A 255 20.88 27.55 -57.08
CA LYS A 255 19.60 27.15 -56.48
C LYS A 255 19.15 25.78 -57.00
N ASN A 256 18.65 24.92 -56.11
CA ASN A 256 17.99 23.67 -56.44
C ASN A 256 18.75 22.78 -57.46
N LEU A 257 19.97 22.35 -57.10
CA LEU A 257 20.83 21.57 -57.99
C LEU A 257 20.36 20.12 -58.12
N ASN A 258 19.97 19.71 -59.33
CA ASN A 258 19.45 18.36 -59.61
C ASN A 258 20.40 17.45 -60.40
N ASN A 259 21.31 18.03 -61.17
CA ASN A 259 22.30 17.33 -62.00
C ASN A 259 23.68 17.97 -61.82
N ASP A 260 24.74 17.20 -62.07
CA ASP A 260 26.12 17.67 -61.99
C ASP A 260 26.36 18.90 -62.88
N ILE A 261 27.03 19.92 -62.33
CA ILE A 261 27.29 21.18 -63.04
C ILE A 261 28.79 21.38 -63.17
N LYS A 262 29.24 21.50 -64.42
CA LYS A 262 30.58 21.98 -64.75
C LYS A 262 30.56 23.49 -64.91
N PHE A 263 31.45 24.19 -64.22
CA PHE A 263 31.53 25.64 -64.22
C PHE A 263 32.97 26.14 -64.30
N ASN A 264 33.13 27.33 -64.87
CA ASN A 264 34.40 28.05 -64.94
C ASN A 264 34.18 29.48 -64.41
N LEU A 265 35.21 30.11 -63.87
CA LEU A 265 35.17 31.48 -63.38
C LEU A 265 35.91 32.38 -64.36
N SER A 266 35.36 33.54 -64.68
CA SER A 266 36.00 34.55 -65.52
C SER A 266 35.92 35.93 -64.88
N ALA A 267 37.00 36.70 -64.96
CA ALA A 267 36.97 38.13 -64.66
C ALA A 267 37.97 38.85 -65.55
N VAL A 268 37.51 39.87 -66.27
CA VAL A 268 38.28 40.56 -67.32
C VAL A 268 38.79 39.51 -68.33
N ASP A 269 40.11 39.35 -68.49
CA ASP A 269 40.74 38.41 -69.43
C ASP A 269 41.23 37.12 -68.76
N VAL A 270 40.91 36.89 -67.48
CA VAL A 270 41.37 35.72 -66.72
C VAL A 270 40.25 34.70 -66.58
N VAL A 271 40.50 33.46 -67.02
CA VAL A 271 39.57 32.32 -66.90
C VAL A 271 40.20 31.23 -66.03
N SER A 272 39.43 30.69 -65.08
CA SER A 272 39.86 29.59 -64.21
C SER A 272 39.89 28.24 -64.93
N GLN A 273 40.48 27.24 -64.28
CA GLN A 273 40.27 25.83 -64.65
C GLN A 273 38.78 25.45 -64.47
N PRO A 274 38.29 24.44 -65.22
CA PRO A 274 36.94 23.94 -65.05
C PRO A 274 36.79 23.19 -63.72
N TYR A 275 35.74 23.51 -62.98
CA TYR A 275 35.34 22.84 -61.75
C TYR A 275 34.03 22.08 -61.97
N GLU A 276 33.79 21.04 -61.18
CA GLU A 276 32.57 20.22 -61.27
C GLU A 276 31.93 20.10 -59.88
N ILE A 277 30.66 20.48 -59.79
CA ILE A 277 29.80 20.23 -58.63
C ILE A 277 29.09 18.90 -58.87
N LYS A 278 29.32 17.92 -58.00
CA LYS A 278 28.62 16.62 -58.06
C LYS A 278 27.39 16.61 -57.19
N VAL A 279 26.25 16.28 -57.79
CA VAL A 279 24.94 16.20 -57.15
C VAL A 279 24.64 14.74 -56.82
N LEU A 280 24.69 14.39 -55.54
CA LEU A 280 24.48 13.02 -55.07
C LEU A 280 23.11 12.87 -54.38
N PRO A 281 22.47 11.69 -54.47
CA PRO A 281 21.20 11.44 -53.79
C PRO A 281 21.38 11.43 -52.27
N SER A 282 20.47 12.12 -51.57
CA SER A 282 20.41 12.12 -50.11
C SER A 282 19.61 10.92 -49.58
N PRO A 283 19.93 10.42 -48.38
CA PRO A 283 19.10 9.44 -47.70
C PRO A 283 17.78 10.09 -47.25
N ILE A 284 16.63 9.52 -47.64
CA ILE A 284 15.31 10.08 -47.34
C ILE A 284 14.37 8.99 -46.78
N ILE A 285 13.56 9.37 -45.79
CA ILE A 285 12.41 8.59 -45.30
C ILE A 285 11.20 9.01 -46.12
N VAL A 286 10.56 8.06 -46.81
CA VAL A 286 9.36 8.30 -47.62
C VAL A 286 8.13 8.41 -46.71
N ASP A 287 7.96 7.40 -45.86
CA ASP A 287 6.96 7.36 -44.80
C ASP A 287 7.44 6.44 -43.67
N PHE A 288 6.79 6.52 -42.52
CA PHE A 288 6.99 5.56 -41.45
C PHE A 288 5.71 5.33 -40.64
N LYS A 289 5.66 4.17 -39.99
CA LYS A 289 4.57 3.79 -39.10
C LYS A 289 5.13 3.36 -37.75
N ALA A 290 4.55 3.86 -36.67
CA ALA A 290 4.82 3.41 -35.32
C ALA A 290 3.64 2.57 -34.82
N ILE A 291 3.89 1.29 -34.58
CA ILE A 291 2.92 0.34 -34.05
C ILE A 291 3.17 0.23 -32.55
N VAL A 292 2.19 0.62 -31.74
CA VAL A 292 2.27 0.58 -30.28
C VAL A 292 1.43 -0.57 -29.77
N LYS A 293 2.12 -1.57 -29.20
CA LYS A 293 1.50 -2.70 -28.51
C LYS A 293 1.63 -2.51 -27.00
N ALA A 294 0.52 -2.21 -26.35
CA ALA A 294 0.46 -2.05 -24.90
C ALA A 294 0.69 -3.40 -24.19
N PRO A 295 1.12 -3.41 -22.91
CA PRO A 295 1.24 -4.63 -22.12
C PRO A 295 -0.11 -5.38 -22.01
N ALA A 296 -0.05 -6.71 -22.00
CA ALA A 296 -1.26 -7.55 -22.04
C ALA A 296 -2.26 -7.29 -20.90
N TYR A 297 -1.79 -6.94 -19.69
CA TYR A 297 -2.66 -6.69 -18.53
C TYR A 297 -3.52 -5.43 -18.68
N THR A 298 -3.14 -4.47 -19.54
CA THR A 298 -3.89 -3.23 -19.76
C THR A 298 -5.14 -3.43 -20.64
N ASN A 299 -5.26 -4.55 -21.35
CA ASN A 299 -6.32 -4.81 -22.35
C ASN A 299 -6.51 -3.71 -23.41
N ILE A 300 -5.50 -2.84 -23.63
CA ILE A 300 -5.54 -1.81 -24.65
C ILE A 300 -5.22 -2.42 -26.02
N GLU A 301 -6.10 -2.19 -27.00
CA GLU A 301 -5.89 -2.62 -28.38
C GLU A 301 -4.68 -1.92 -29.03
N GLU A 302 -4.04 -2.62 -29.98
CA GLU A 302 -2.89 -2.12 -30.72
C GLU A 302 -3.24 -0.83 -31.50
N LYS A 303 -2.41 0.21 -31.33
CA LYS A 303 -2.58 1.49 -32.02
C LYS A 303 -1.49 1.71 -33.05
N VAL A 304 -1.89 2.13 -34.25
CA VAL A 304 -0.97 2.43 -35.36
C VAL A 304 -0.96 3.93 -35.62
N TYR A 305 0.22 4.53 -35.53
CA TYR A 305 0.47 5.93 -35.83
C TYR A 305 1.21 6.05 -37.15
N ASN A 306 0.62 6.73 -38.14
CA ASN A 306 1.23 6.94 -39.47
C ASN A 306 1.90 8.31 -39.51
N ASN A 307 3.19 8.37 -39.85
CA ASN A 307 4.00 9.59 -39.95
C ASN A 307 3.96 10.51 -38.71
N SER A 308 3.60 9.97 -37.54
CA SER A 308 3.60 10.67 -36.25
C SER A 308 4.66 10.04 -35.37
N GLY A 309 5.65 10.82 -34.97
CA GLY A 309 6.70 10.35 -34.08
C GLY A 309 6.45 10.67 -32.60
N ASP A 310 5.55 11.61 -32.29
CA ASP A 310 5.11 11.88 -30.91
C ASP A 310 4.12 10.79 -30.49
N LEU A 311 4.46 10.05 -29.43
CA LEU A 311 3.68 8.92 -28.95
C LEU A 311 3.36 9.08 -27.46
N THR A 312 2.10 8.86 -27.10
CA THR A 312 1.66 8.73 -25.70
C THR A 312 1.18 7.30 -25.47
N LEU A 313 1.80 6.61 -24.53
CA LEU A 313 1.62 5.17 -24.32
C LEU A 313 1.81 4.77 -22.85
N PRO A 314 1.18 3.68 -22.39
CA PRO A 314 1.45 3.13 -21.06
C PRO A 314 2.91 2.66 -20.93
N ILE A 315 3.46 2.75 -19.72
CA ILE A 315 4.78 2.22 -19.41
C ILE A 315 4.88 0.72 -19.76
N GLY A 316 6.01 0.29 -20.29
CA GLY A 316 6.24 -1.09 -20.71
C GLY A 316 5.65 -1.46 -22.06
N SER A 317 4.99 -0.54 -22.77
CA SER A 317 4.54 -0.79 -24.15
C SER A 317 5.72 -1.03 -25.08
N GLU A 318 5.50 -1.91 -26.05
CA GLU A 318 6.45 -2.21 -27.11
C GLU A 318 6.10 -1.39 -28.35
N VAL A 319 7.06 -0.61 -28.84
CA VAL A 319 6.90 0.18 -30.05
C VAL A 319 7.74 -0.42 -31.16
N VAL A 320 7.10 -0.65 -32.31
CA VAL A 320 7.74 -1.09 -33.54
C VAL A 320 7.63 0.02 -34.57
N TRP A 321 8.75 0.65 -34.90
CA TRP A 321 8.82 1.62 -35.99
C TRP A 321 9.23 0.93 -37.27
N ASN A 322 8.44 1.13 -38.33
CA ASN A 322 8.74 0.66 -39.68
C ASN A 322 8.92 1.87 -40.59
N PHE A 323 10.13 2.02 -41.16
CA PHE A 323 10.51 3.11 -42.04
C PHE A 323 10.64 2.62 -43.48
N ASN A 324 9.90 3.24 -44.40
CA ASN A 324 10.10 3.09 -45.83
C ASN A 324 11.11 4.15 -46.28
N THR A 325 12.25 3.74 -46.84
CA THR A 325 13.38 4.64 -47.11
C THR A 325 13.93 4.47 -48.53
N SER A 326 14.61 5.50 -49.04
CA SER A 326 15.28 5.48 -50.34
C SER A 326 16.72 5.99 -50.22
N ASN A 327 17.65 5.34 -50.95
CA ASN A 327 19.08 5.67 -50.98
C ASN A 327 19.75 5.68 -49.58
N LEU A 328 19.38 4.73 -48.72
CA LEU A 328 19.85 4.62 -47.33
C LEU A 328 20.71 3.36 -47.13
N LEU A 329 21.80 3.51 -46.35
CA LEU A 329 22.67 2.40 -45.95
C LEU A 329 22.36 1.96 -44.50
N SER A 330 22.32 2.91 -43.56
CA SER A 330 22.00 2.65 -42.15
C SER A 330 21.04 3.69 -41.54
N LEU A 331 20.20 3.21 -40.62
CA LEU A 331 19.27 4.02 -39.83
C LEU A 331 19.51 3.75 -38.35
N HIS A 332 19.57 4.83 -37.56
CA HIS A 332 19.71 4.77 -36.11
C HIS A 332 18.64 5.64 -35.46
N LEU A 333 17.97 5.10 -34.44
CA LEU A 333 17.18 5.89 -33.50
C LEU A 333 18.04 6.24 -32.30
N VAL A 334 18.19 7.53 -32.03
CA VAL A 334 19.00 8.04 -30.92
C VAL A 334 18.05 8.47 -29.81
N PHE A 335 18.09 7.76 -28.69
CA PHE A 335 17.29 8.06 -27.49
C PHE A 335 18.25 8.53 -26.40
N ASP A 336 18.22 9.81 -26.01
CA ASP A 336 19.12 10.45 -25.04
C ASP A 336 20.61 10.02 -25.14
N THR A 337 21.00 8.90 -24.53
CA THR A 337 22.37 8.33 -24.51
C THR A 337 22.54 7.03 -25.30
N VAL A 338 21.47 6.42 -25.80
CA VAL A 338 21.46 5.08 -26.43
C VAL A 338 21.08 5.18 -27.90
N GLN A 339 21.96 4.71 -28.78
CA GLN A 339 21.69 4.57 -30.21
C GLN A 339 21.24 3.14 -30.54
N VAL A 340 20.07 2.99 -31.14
CA VAL A 340 19.52 1.70 -31.58
C VAL A 340 19.56 1.63 -33.10
N LYS A 341 20.30 0.65 -33.63
CA LYS A 341 20.41 0.42 -35.08
C LYS A 341 19.16 -0.31 -35.59
N ALA A 342 18.61 0.14 -36.71
CA ALA A 342 17.51 -0.53 -37.37
C ALA A 342 17.95 -1.79 -38.12
N THR A 343 17.07 -2.80 -38.12
CA THR A 343 17.24 -4.01 -38.92
C THR A 343 16.58 -3.82 -40.27
N LYS A 344 17.30 -4.12 -41.35
CA LYS A 344 16.78 -4.01 -42.72
C LYS A 344 16.13 -5.33 -43.13
N THR A 345 14.88 -5.27 -43.54
CA THR A 345 14.14 -6.38 -44.14
C THR A 345 13.58 -5.89 -45.48
N ASN A 346 14.18 -6.31 -46.59
CA ASN A 346 13.92 -5.77 -47.95
C ASN A 346 14.19 -4.25 -48.02
N GLU A 347 13.17 -3.44 -48.35
CA GLU A 347 13.22 -1.97 -48.42
C GLU A 347 12.69 -1.28 -47.16
N VAL A 348 12.32 -2.04 -46.12
CA VAL A 348 11.79 -1.52 -44.86
C VAL A 348 12.84 -1.66 -43.76
N TYR A 349 13.09 -0.59 -43.03
CA TYR A 349 13.91 -0.61 -41.82
C TYR A 349 13.00 -0.67 -40.60
N SER A 350 13.19 -1.68 -39.75
CA SER A 350 12.40 -1.87 -38.54
C SER A 350 13.24 -1.66 -37.27
N VAL A 351 12.67 -0.97 -36.29
CA VAL A 351 13.24 -0.83 -34.94
C VAL A 351 12.19 -1.22 -33.93
N LYS A 352 12.56 -2.08 -32.99
CA LYS A 352 11.70 -2.51 -31.89
C LYS A 352 12.32 -2.11 -30.56
N ARG A 353 11.56 -1.42 -29.71
CA ARG A 353 12.01 -1.03 -28.37
C ARG A 353 10.84 -1.01 -27.39
N ARG A 354 11.11 -1.46 -26.16
CA ARG A 354 10.19 -1.31 -25.03
C ARG A 354 10.44 0.04 -24.34
N ILE A 355 9.39 0.79 -24.09
CA ILE A 355 9.48 2.13 -23.48
C ILE A 355 9.17 2.02 -21.99
N LEU A 356 10.12 2.42 -21.15
CA LEU A 356 10.00 2.37 -19.67
C LEU A 356 9.98 3.76 -19.02
N ARG A 357 10.32 4.81 -19.76
CA ARG A 357 10.35 6.17 -19.25
C ARG A 357 10.04 7.16 -20.36
N THR A 358 9.50 8.31 -19.98
CA THR A 358 9.34 9.47 -20.85
C THR A 358 10.71 9.96 -21.34
N GLY A 359 10.80 10.37 -22.59
CA GLY A 359 12.05 10.83 -23.19
C GLY A 359 11.84 11.35 -24.60
N THR A 360 12.94 11.70 -25.26
CA THR A 360 12.91 12.14 -26.66
C THR A 360 13.77 11.22 -27.52
N TYR A 361 13.42 11.13 -28.81
CA TYR A 361 14.25 10.42 -29.77
C TYR A 361 14.36 11.18 -31.09
N SER A 362 15.50 11.03 -31.74
CA SER A 362 15.76 11.57 -33.07
C SER A 362 16.15 10.47 -34.03
N ILE A 363 15.95 10.71 -35.32
CA ILE A 363 16.26 9.76 -36.39
C ILE A 363 17.52 10.24 -37.11
N VAL A 364 18.54 9.38 -37.12
CA VAL A 364 19.80 9.60 -37.84
C VAL A 364 19.89 8.62 -39.01
N LEU A 365 20.13 9.17 -40.19
CA LEU A 365 20.17 8.49 -41.47
C LEU A 365 21.58 8.59 -42.05
N ALA A 366 22.14 7.50 -42.56
CA ALA A 366 23.40 7.55 -43.28
C ALA A 366 23.34 6.75 -44.57
N ASN A 367 23.98 7.29 -45.62
CA ASN A 367 24.32 6.57 -46.82
C ASN A 367 25.84 6.62 -47.07
N GLU A 368 26.29 6.22 -48.26
CA GLU A 368 27.72 6.18 -48.60
C GLU A 368 28.39 7.57 -48.62
N TYR A 369 27.62 8.66 -48.76
CA TYR A 369 28.13 10.01 -49.00
C TYR A 369 27.75 11.03 -47.92
N PHE A 370 26.60 10.85 -47.27
CA PHE A 370 26.02 11.80 -46.33
C PHE A 370 25.57 11.09 -45.04
N ASN A 371 25.88 11.71 -43.90
CA ASN A 371 25.31 11.39 -42.60
C ASN A 371 24.39 12.54 -42.19
N GLU A 372 23.10 12.27 -42.08
CA GLU A 372 22.06 13.26 -41.80
C GLU A 372 21.35 12.93 -40.49
N ASN A 373 21.39 13.88 -39.55
CA ASN A 373 20.39 13.95 -38.51
C ASN A 373 19.17 14.69 -39.08
N THR A 374 18.00 14.08 -39.01
CA THR A 374 16.74 14.67 -39.50
C THR A 374 16.40 15.98 -38.76
N GLY A 375 16.97 16.22 -37.58
CA GLY A 375 16.76 17.44 -36.79
C GLY A 375 15.38 17.51 -36.13
N VAL A 376 14.56 16.47 -36.30
CA VAL A 376 13.24 16.34 -35.68
C VAL A 376 13.39 15.50 -34.42
N ASN A 377 13.09 16.11 -33.28
CA ASN A 377 13.01 15.43 -32.00
C ASN A 377 11.56 15.08 -31.74
N TYR A 378 11.29 13.79 -31.55
CA TYR A 378 9.98 13.29 -31.23
C TYR A 378 9.87 13.01 -29.73
N GLN A 379 8.71 13.27 -29.15
CA GLN A 379 8.43 13.09 -27.73
C GLN A 379 7.75 11.74 -27.48
N LEU A 380 8.30 10.98 -26.53
CA LEU A 380 7.69 9.77 -26.00
C LEU A 380 7.19 10.06 -24.60
N ASN A 381 5.86 10.10 -24.44
CA ASN A 381 5.22 10.26 -23.14
C ASN A 381 4.79 8.89 -22.61
N ALA A 382 5.48 8.40 -21.57
CA ALA A 382 5.13 7.17 -20.89
C ALA A 382 4.22 7.48 -19.70
N ILE A 383 2.97 7.04 -19.77
CA ILE A 383 2.00 7.17 -18.66
C ILE A 383 2.31 6.08 -17.63
N PRO A 384 2.68 6.45 -16.39
CA PRO A 384 2.93 5.47 -15.33
C PRO A 384 1.62 4.81 -14.87
N ASP A 385 1.75 3.58 -14.42
CA ASP A 385 0.69 2.81 -13.77
C ASP A 385 0.57 3.25 -12.30
N LEU A 386 -0.62 3.67 -11.87
CA LEU A 386 -0.83 4.20 -10.51
C LEU A 386 -0.96 3.09 -9.48
N TYR A 387 -0.91 3.44 -8.19
CA TYR A 387 -1.19 2.49 -7.12
C TYR A 387 -2.71 2.30 -6.98
N PRO A 388 -3.18 1.09 -6.66
CA PRO A 388 -4.59 0.85 -6.41
C PRO A 388 -5.02 1.60 -5.15
N SER A 389 -6.29 2.00 -5.07
CA SER A 389 -6.87 2.61 -3.88
C SER A 389 -7.85 1.66 -3.19
N ILE A 390 -7.91 1.74 -1.86
CA ILE A 390 -8.81 0.97 -1.01
C ILE A 390 -9.31 1.83 0.13
N ASP A 391 -10.61 1.84 0.35
CA ASP A 391 -11.27 2.42 1.52
C ASP A 391 -12.20 1.40 2.16
N VAL A 392 -12.32 1.38 3.49
CA VAL A 392 -13.10 0.36 4.21
C VAL A 392 -13.86 0.98 5.38
N LYS A 393 -15.19 0.79 5.38
CA LYS A 393 -16.10 1.11 6.47
C LYS A 393 -16.38 -0.16 7.28
N LYS A 394 -16.35 -0.07 8.62
CA LYS A 394 -16.63 -1.18 9.54
C LYS A 394 -17.92 -0.95 10.34
N VAL A 395 -18.64 -2.04 10.61
CA VAL A 395 -19.83 -2.08 11.48
C VAL A 395 -19.71 -3.30 12.37
N VAL A 396 -19.86 -3.11 13.69
CA VAL A 396 -19.90 -4.21 14.67
C VAL A 396 -21.34 -4.69 14.80
N ASP A 397 -21.54 -6.01 14.87
CA ASP A 397 -22.87 -6.59 15.09
C ASP A 397 -23.37 -6.23 16.50
N SER A 398 -24.60 -5.74 16.62
CA SER A 398 -25.20 -5.39 17.92
C SER A 398 -25.61 -6.61 18.75
N THR A 399 -25.70 -7.79 18.13
CA THR A 399 -26.05 -9.06 18.80
C THR A 399 -24.81 -9.93 19.06
N HIS A 400 -23.75 -9.75 18.27
CA HIS A 400 -22.50 -10.50 18.35
C HIS A 400 -21.27 -9.59 18.24
N LEU A 401 -20.78 -9.08 19.38
CA LEU A 401 -19.72 -8.08 19.44
C LEU A 401 -18.38 -8.58 18.86
N SER A 402 -18.18 -9.89 18.80
CA SER A 402 -17.02 -10.52 18.15
C SER A 402 -17.06 -10.48 16.62
N ILE A 403 -18.23 -10.25 16.01
CA ILE A 403 -18.42 -10.24 14.56
C ILE A 403 -18.38 -8.80 14.05
N VAL A 404 -17.46 -8.56 13.12
CA VAL A 404 -17.31 -7.27 12.45
C VAL A 404 -17.54 -7.44 10.96
N TYR A 405 -18.44 -6.61 10.43
CA TYR A 405 -18.74 -6.49 9.02
C TYR A 405 -17.96 -5.32 8.40
N PHE A 406 -17.45 -5.54 7.20
CA PHE A 406 -16.64 -4.61 6.43
C PHE A 406 -17.27 -4.40 5.06
N ASN A 407 -17.48 -3.14 4.70
CA ASN A 407 -17.78 -2.72 3.33
C ASN A 407 -16.58 -1.91 2.83
N GLY A 408 -15.92 -2.40 1.80
CA GLY A 408 -14.76 -1.73 1.22
C GLY A 408 -14.93 -1.42 -0.26
N PHE A 409 -14.41 -0.27 -0.68
CA PHE A 409 -14.36 0.15 -2.07
C PHE A 409 -12.92 0.07 -2.58
N ILE A 410 -12.72 -0.64 -3.70
CA ILE A 410 -11.42 -0.72 -4.39
C ILE A 410 -11.51 -0.10 -5.78
N ASP A 411 -10.49 0.69 -6.13
CA ASP A 411 -10.42 1.40 -7.42
C ASP A 411 -8.98 1.39 -7.98
N ASP A 412 -8.87 1.05 -9.27
CA ASP A 412 -7.62 0.97 -10.02
C ASP A 412 -7.80 1.36 -11.50
N ASP A 413 -6.69 1.62 -12.20
CA ASP A 413 -6.69 1.98 -13.62
C ASP A 413 -6.88 0.77 -14.54
N TYR A 414 -6.19 -0.34 -14.27
CA TYR A 414 -6.10 -1.52 -15.16
C TYR A 414 -6.59 -2.83 -14.53
N GLY A 415 -6.83 -2.85 -13.21
CA GLY A 415 -7.47 -3.93 -12.47
C GLY A 415 -6.59 -4.52 -11.36
N PHE A 416 -7.15 -5.50 -10.64
CA PHE A 416 -6.54 -6.03 -9.42
C PHE A 416 -5.95 -7.43 -9.63
N SER A 417 -4.90 -7.76 -8.89
CA SER A 417 -4.32 -9.12 -8.84
C SER A 417 -4.68 -9.88 -7.57
N SER A 418 -4.83 -9.19 -6.43
CA SER A 418 -5.23 -9.80 -5.16
C SER A 418 -5.92 -8.80 -4.23
N LEU A 419 -6.89 -9.28 -3.46
CA LEU A 419 -7.46 -8.61 -2.30
C LEU A 419 -7.39 -9.58 -1.11
N SER A 420 -6.77 -9.16 -0.02
CA SER A 420 -6.59 -9.99 1.16
C SER A 420 -6.83 -9.22 2.46
N PHE A 421 -7.49 -9.87 3.42
CA PHE A 421 -7.56 -9.46 4.81
C PHE A 421 -6.39 -10.09 5.57
N TYR A 422 -5.70 -9.27 6.37
CA TYR A 422 -4.61 -9.68 7.23
C TYR A 422 -4.96 -9.39 8.68
N CYS A 423 -4.73 -10.36 9.55
CA CYS A 423 -5.01 -10.27 10.97
C CYS A 423 -3.81 -10.80 11.76
N LYS A 424 -3.29 -9.98 12.69
CA LYS A 424 -2.19 -10.31 13.58
C LYS A 424 -2.74 -10.47 15.01
N PRO A 425 -2.75 -11.68 15.58
CA PRO A 425 -3.16 -11.89 16.97
C PRO A 425 -2.04 -11.44 17.91
N GLY A 426 -2.10 -10.20 18.41
CA GLY A 426 -1.14 -9.67 19.40
C GLY A 426 0.15 -9.06 18.83
N GLU A 427 0.76 -8.16 19.61
CA GLU A 427 1.97 -7.43 19.20
C GLU A 427 3.21 -8.34 19.06
N LYS A 428 3.36 -9.33 19.94
CA LYS A 428 4.52 -10.24 20.02
C LYS A 428 4.37 -11.54 19.21
N SER A 429 3.21 -11.77 18.58
CA SER A 429 2.99 -12.99 17.80
C SER A 429 3.62 -12.92 16.42
N ASP A 430 4.29 -13.99 16.01
CA ASP A 430 4.80 -14.16 14.64
C ASP A 430 3.74 -14.74 13.68
N SER A 431 2.56 -15.11 14.19
CA SER A 431 1.47 -15.63 13.37
C SER A 431 0.72 -14.50 12.65
N LEU A 432 0.47 -14.68 11.36
CA LEU A 432 -0.29 -13.74 10.53
C LEU A 432 -1.36 -14.51 9.76
N ILE A 433 -2.62 -14.27 10.11
CA ILE A 433 -3.76 -14.88 9.43
C ILE A 433 -4.02 -14.08 8.15
N ARG A 434 -4.02 -14.76 7.00
CA ARG A 434 -4.32 -14.17 5.70
C ARG A 434 -5.53 -14.84 5.07
N ILE A 435 -6.55 -14.04 4.74
CA ILE A 435 -7.78 -14.49 4.07
C ILE A 435 -7.90 -13.78 2.73
N ASN A 436 -8.12 -14.55 1.65
CA ASN A 436 -8.33 -13.98 0.32
C ASN A 436 -9.81 -13.64 0.12
N ILE A 437 -10.09 -12.43 -0.34
CA ILE A 437 -11.44 -11.93 -0.60
C ILE A 437 -11.69 -12.01 -2.11
N PRO A 438 -12.84 -12.57 -2.56
CA PRO A 438 -13.17 -12.62 -3.98
C PRO A 438 -13.45 -11.22 -4.54
N PHE A 439 -13.00 -10.97 -5.76
CA PHE A 439 -13.25 -9.72 -6.50
C PHE A 439 -13.40 -10.02 -8.00
N ALA A 440 -14.11 -9.16 -8.73
CA ALA A 440 -14.30 -9.28 -10.17
C ALA A 440 -13.13 -8.66 -10.95
N LYS A 441 -12.34 -9.49 -11.64
CA LYS A 441 -11.16 -9.03 -12.41
C LYS A 441 -11.47 -8.11 -13.60
N SER A 442 -12.70 -8.17 -14.12
CA SER A 442 -13.14 -7.36 -15.26
C SER A 442 -13.59 -5.96 -14.87
N ILE A 443 -13.71 -5.67 -13.57
CA ILE A 443 -14.21 -4.41 -13.04
C ILE A 443 -13.06 -3.74 -12.30
N SER A 444 -12.67 -2.55 -12.78
CA SER A 444 -11.57 -1.77 -12.21
C SER A 444 -11.97 -0.95 -10.98
N SER A 445 -13.26 -0.82 -10.69
CA SER A 445 -13.80 -0.07 -9.54
C SER A 445 -15.02 -0.82 -8.99
N GLN A 446 -14.93 -1.36 -7.78
CA GLN A 446 -15.98 -2.21 -7.20
C GLN A 446 -16.00 -2.17 -5.67
N ASP A 447 -17.18 -2.44 -5.11
CA ASP A 447 -17.34 -2.71 -3.69
C ASP A 447 -17.05 -4.18 -3.37
N PHE A 448 -16.58 -4.45 -2.16
CA PHE A 448 -16.43 -5.77 -1.59
C PHE A 448 -16.99 -5.80 -0.17
N TYR A 449 -17.63 -6.91 0.17
CA TYR A 449 -18.16 -7.14 1.50
C TYR A 449 -17.42 -8.30 2.14
N PHE A 450 -16.98 -8.11 3.37
CA PHE A 450 -16.27 -9.12 4.13
C PHE A 450 -16.75 -9.07 5.57
N ALA A 451 -16.73 -10.20 6.25
CA ALA A 451 -17.08 -10.26 7.65
C ALA A 451 -16.13 -11.23 8.34
N PHE A 452 -15.76 -10.91 9.57
CA PHE A 452 -14.83 -11.70 10.34
C PHE A 452 -15.30 -11.80 11.79
N ASP A 453 -15.15 -12.99 12.35
CA ASP A 453 -15.49 -13.30 13.73
C ASP A 453 -14.19 -13.46 14.52
N PHE A 454 -13.91 -12.48 15.38
CA PHE A 454 -12.70 -12.42 16.17
C PHE A 454 -12.69 -13.43 17.34
N SER A 455 -13.85 -13.97 17.73
CA SER A 455 -13.94 -14.99 18.81
C SER A 455 -13.20 -16.29 18.46
N LYS A 456 -12.98 -16.56 17.16
CA LYS A 456 -12.25 -17.74 16.68
C LYS A 456 -10.75 -17.65 16.91
N ILE A 457 -10.25 -16.50 17.34
CA ILE A 457 -8.83 -16.28 17.60
C ILE A 457 -8.61 -16.43 19.10
N ASP A 458 -7.89 -17.48 19.48
CA ASP A 458 -7.54 -17.81 20.87
C ASP A 458 -6.42 -16.88 21.38
N VAL A 459 -6.77 -15.64 21.69
CA VAL A 459 -5.88 -14.64 22.33
C VAL A 459 -6.71 -13.82 23.31
N GLU A 460 -6.59 -14.14 24.60
CA GLU A 460 -7.20 -13.38 25.68
C GLU A 460 -6.37 -12.14 26.01
N GLY A 461 -7.03 -11.00 26.24
CA GLY A 461 -6.36 -9.76 26.68
C GLY A 461 -5.40 -9.11 25.69
N GLN A 462 -5.36 -9.57 24.43
CA GLN A 462 -4.46 -9.01 23.41
C GLN A 462 -5.21 -8.25 22.33
N THR A 463 -4.64 -7.13 21.90
CA THR A 463 -5.12 -6.37 20.76
C THR A 463 -4.82 -7.10 19.46
N ILE A 464 -5.87 -7.39 18.70
CA ILE A 464 -5.78 -7.95 17.36
C ILE A 464 -5.72 -6.80 16.36
N SER A 465 -4.55 -6.61 15.75
CA SER A 465 -4.39 -5.63 14.67
C SER A 465 -4.68 -6.28 13.32
N TYR A 466 -5.57 -5.68 12.54
CA TYR A 466 -5.93 -6.15 11.20
C TYR A 466 -5.93 -5.02 10.16
N TYR A 467 -5.78 -5.39 8.89
CA TYR A 467 -5.83 -4.48 7.75
C TYR A 467 -6.20 -5.21 6.47
N PHE A 468 -6.68 -4.47 5.47
CA PHE A 468 -6.90 -4.99 4.12
C PHE A 468 -5.74 -4.55 3.22
N GLU A 469 -5.33 -5.44 2.31
CA GLU A 469 -4.31 -5.18 1.29
C GLU A 469 -4.90 -5.50 -0.08
N VAL A 470 -4.83 -4.53 -0.99
CA VAL A 470 -5.14 -4.71 -2.40
C VAL A 470 -3.86 -4.57 -3.23
N ALA A 471 -3.73 -5.38 -4.27
CA ALA A 471 -2.63 -5.31 -5.21
C ALA A 471 -3.15 -5.14 -6.64
N ASP A 472 -2.51 -4.28 -7.43
CA ASP A 472 -2.82 -4.08 -8.85
C ASP A 472 -2.33 -5.26 -9.70
N ASN A 473 -2.61 -5.23 -11.00
CA ASN A 473 -2.16 -6.22 -11.97
C ASN A 473 -0.91 -5.77 -12.79
N ASP A 474 -0.09 -4.85 -12.27
CA ASP A 474 1.10 -4.32 -12.96
C ASP A 474 2.11 -5.44 -13.24
N GLY A 475 2.17 -5.88 -14.51
CA GLY A 475 3.11 -6.90 -14.97
C GLY A 475 4.49 -6.37 -15.38
N VAL A 476 4.72 -5.05 -15.33
CA VAL A 476 5.98 -4.41 -15.73
C VAL A 476 6.88 -4.19 -14.52
N ASN A 477 6.36 -3.55 -13.48
CA ASN A 477 7.10 -3.23 -12.25
C ASN A 477 6.88 -4.26 -11.14
N GLY A 478 5.90 -5.16 -11.33
CA GLY A 478 5.40 -6.06 -10.30
C GLY A 478 4.21 -5.45 -9.56
N ALA A 479 3.35 -6.31 -9.01
CA ALA A 479 2.10 -5.89 -8.41
C ALA A 479 2.32 -4.89 -7.26
N LYS A 480 1.86 -3.65 -7.45
CA LYS A 480 1.97 -2.59 -6.44
C LYS A 480 0.84 -2.77 -5.43
N LYS A 481 1.16 -2.61 -4.15
CA LYS A 481 0.26 -2.92 -3.03
C LYS A 481 -0.12 -1.66 -2.27
N THR A 482 -1.39 -1.57 -1.90
CA THR A 482 -1.93 -0.53 -1.02
C THR A 482 -2.65 -1.18 0.15
N ARG A 483 -2.49 -0.60 1.34
CA ARG A 483 -3.06 -1.12 2.59
C ARG A 483 -3.97 -0.07 3.22
N THR A 484 -5.02 -0.53 3.89
CA THR A 484 -5.81 0.31 4.78
C THR A 484 -4.98 0.72 6.01
N GLN A 485 -5.48 1.70 6.77
CA GLN A 485 -4.98 1.92 8.13
C GLN A 485 -5.15 0.64 8.95
N LYS A 486 -4.19 0.38 9.85
CA LYS A 486 -4.32 -0.72 10.81
C LYS A 486 -5.46 -0.39 11.76
N MET A 487 -6.36 -1.33 11.93
CA MET A 487 -7.48 -1.26 12.87
C MET A 487 -7.24 -2.30 13.94
N ASP A 488 -7.72 -2.00 15.14
CA ASP A 488 -7.54 -2.84 16.31
C ASP A 488 -8.89 -3.36 16.79
N PHE A 489 -8.91 -4.62 17.20
CA PHE A 489 -10.00 -5.27 17.92
C PHE A 489 -9.44 -5.82 19.23
N VAL A 490 -10.01 -5.42 20.36
CA VAL A 490 -9.57 -5.87 21.68
C VAL A 490 -10.52 -6.98 22.11
N ILE A 491 -9.97 -8.17 22.37
CA ILE A 491 -10.69 -9.22 23.09
C ILE A 491 -10.48 -8.92 24.58
N PRO A 492 -11.53 -8.60 25.35
CA PRO A 492 -11.40 -8.36 26.79
C PRO A 492 -10.73 -9.54 27.48
N SER A 493 -9.78 -9.28 28.38
CA SER A 493 -9.29 -10.29 29.32
C SER A 493 -10.35 -10.59 30.40
N ALA A 494 -10.13 -11.66 31.18
CA ALA A 494 -10.95 -11.92 32.36
C ALA A 494 -10.97 -10.72 33.34
N GLU A 495 -9.83 -10.04 33.52
CA GLU A 495 -9.70 -8.82 34.34
C GLU A 495 -10.51 -7.65 33.73
N ASP A 496 -10.44 -7.45 32.41
CA ASP A 496 -11.22 -6.40 31.73
C ASP A 496 -12.74 -6.65 31.85
N LEU A 497 -13.18 -7.91 31.72
CA LEU A 497 -14.58 -8.30 31.90
C LEU A 497 -15.04 -8.08 33.34
N GLN A 498 -14.21 -8.40 34.33
CA GLN A 498 -14.51 -8.17 35.74
C GLN A 498 -14.62 -6.67 36.05
N GLN A 499 -13.70 -5.84 35.55
CA GLN A 499 -13.77 -4.39 35.73
C GLN A 499 -15.00 -3.79 35.03
N MET A 500 -15.29 -4.22 33.80
CA MET A 500 -16.48 -3.81 33.07
C MET A 500 -17.77 -4.17 33.83
N THR A 501 -17.83 -5.39 34.36
CA THR A 501 -18.97 -5.88 35.14
C THR A 501 -19.10 -5.09 36.45
N SER A 502 -18.02 -4.90 37.19
CA SER A 502 -18.03 -4.16 38.46
C SER A 502 -18.50 -2.72 38.26
N LYS A 503 -17.99 -2.04 37.24
CA LYS A 503 -18.41 -0.68 36.92
C LYS A 503 -19.88 -0.62 36.51
N ALA A 504 -20.34 -1.56 35.69
CA ALA A 504 -21.75 -1.64 35.30
C ALA A 504 -22.66 -1.92 36.51
N ASN A 505 -22.20 -2.74 37.46
CA ASN A 505 -22.92 -3.02 38.71
C ASN A 505 -22.99 -1.79 39.62
N GLU A 506 -21.91 -1.03 39.79
CA GLU A 506 -21.89 0.23 40.54
C GLU A 506 -22.82 1.29 39.93
N GLU A 507 -22.82 1.41 38.59
CA GLU A 507 -23.75 2.28 37.86
C GLU A 507 -25.20 1.81 38.03
N THR A 508 -25.42 0.49 38.00
CA THR A 508 -26.74 -0.13 38.21
C THR A 508 -27.23 0.11 39.64
N GLU A 509 -26.40 -0.07 40.65
CA GLU A 509 -26.69 0.20 42.06
C GLU A 509 -27.13 1.65 42.26
N SER A 510 -26.33 2.60 41.78
CA SER A 510 -26.63 4.03 41.88
C SER A 510 -27.97 4.39 41.23
N LYS A 511 -28.29 3.76 40.09
CA LYS A 511 -29.58 3.95 39.42
C LYS A 511 -30.71 3.31 40.19
N ILE A 512 -30.55 2.11 40.72
CA ILE A 512 -31.58 1.44 41.54
C ILE A 512 -31.91 2.28 42.77
N ASP A 513 -30.91 2.87 43.44
CA ASP A 513 -31.16 3.76 44.57
C ASP A 513 -31.97 5.00 44.15
N LEU A 514 -31.65 5.60 42.99
CA LEU A 514 -32.45 6.68 42.42
C LEU A 514 -33.87 6.22 42.05
N ALA A 515 -34.02 4.99 41.52
CA ALA A 515 -35.30 4.37 41.21
C ALA A 515 -36.17 4.26 42.46
N LYS A 516 -35.58 3.77 43.55
CA LYS A 516 -36.24 3.63 44.86
C LYS A 516 -36.65 4.98 45.43
N ASP A 517 -35.81 6.00 45.29
CA ASP A 517 -36.15 7.37 45.70
C ASP A 517 -37.35 7.92 44.90
N ILE A 518 -37.36 7.76 43.58
CA ILE A 518 -38.48 8.17 42.71
C ILE A 518 -39.75 7.38 43.07
N ASN A 519 -39.62 6.08 43.32
CA ASN A 519 -40.71 5.20 43.72
C ASN A 519 -41.32 5.61 45.08
N SER A 520 -40.47 5.95 46.06
CA SER A 520 -40.89 6.49 47.35
C SER A 520 -41.62 7.84 47.20
N GLN A 521 -41.16 8.69 46.28
CA GLN A 521 -41.84 9.95 45.95
C GLN A 521 -43.19 9.72 45.28
N LEU A 522 -43.30 8.76 44.34
CA LEU A 522 -44.57 8.36 43.73
C LEU A 522 -45.59 7.96 44.78
N ARG A 523 -45.21 7.05 45.69
CA ARG A 523 -46.07 6.60 46.79
C ARG A 523 -46.55 7.77 47.64
N LYS A 524 -45.64 8.69 48.02
CA LYS A 524 -45.97 9.90 48.79
C LYS A 524 -46.88 10.86 48.03
N ASN A 525 -46.65 11.07 46.74
CA ASN A 525 -47.47 11.96 45.90
C ASN A 525 -48.89 11.42 45.76
N ILE A 526 -49.05 10.11 45.57
CA ILE A 526 -50.36 9.43 45.54
C ILE A 526 -51.06 9.58 46.89
N GLU A 527 -50.36 9.34 48.01
CA GLU A 527 -50.93 9.50 49.36
C GLU A 527 -51.30 10.96 49.66
N GLU A 528 -50.50 11.94 49.22
CA GLU A 528 -50.80 13.36 49.39
C GLU A 528 -52.04 13.77 48.57
N LEU A 529 -52.14 13.29 47.32
CA LEU A 529 -53.31 13.48 46.48
C LEU A 529 -54.55 12.85 47.13
N GLN A 530 -54.43 11.63 47.66
CA GLN A 530 -55.48 10.92 48.41
C GLN A 530 -55.97 11.77 49.60
N LYS A 531 -55.06 12.25 50.45
CA LYS A 531 -55.36 13.07 51.63
C LYS A 531 -56.04 14.39 51.27
N LYS A 532 -55.58 15.07 50.22
CA LYS A 532 -56.14 16.35 49.79
C LYS A 532 -57.50 16.22 49.09
N LEU A 533 -57.77 15.09 48.44
CA LEU A 533 -59.09 14.79 47.89
C LEU A 533 -60.10 14.51 49.02
N LEU A 534 -59.69 13.81 50.09
CA LEU A 534 -60.52 13.58 51.28
C LEU A 534 -60.88 14.88 52.03
N SER A 535 -60.02 15.90 51.98
CA SER A 535 -60.29 17.20 52.61
C SER A 535 -61.11 18.17 51.75
N GLU A 536 -61.53 17.76 50.53
CA GLU A 536 -62.31 18.53 49.54
C GLU A 536 -61.71 19.92 49.16
N GLN A 537 -60.39 20.11 49.30
CA GLN A 537 -59.74 21.42 49.15
C GLN A 537 -58.98 21.66 47.83
N LEU A 538 -59.01 20.74 46.87
CA LEU A 538 -58.22 20.85 45.64
C LEU A 538 -58.97 21.51 44.48
N THR A 539 -58.40 22.57 43.92
CA THR A 539 -58.85 23.13 42.63
C THR A 539 -58.53 22.18 41.47
N PRO A 540 -59.25 22.25 40.32
CA PRO A 540 -58.93 21.43 39.15
C PRO A 540 -57.50 21.62 38.63
N PHE A 541 -56.95 22.83 38.78
CA PHE A 541 -55.57 23.13 38.40
C PHE A 541 -54.56 22.41 39.30
N GLU A 542 -54.69 22.54 40.62
CA GLU A 542 -53.81 21.86 41.59
C GLU A 542 -53.89 20.34 41.44
N ARG A 543 -55.09 19.81 41.16
CA ARG A 543 -55.30 18.40 40.90
C ARG A 543 -54.55 17.92 39.66
N ASN A 544 -54.69 18.63 38.53
CA ASN A 544 -53.97 18.30 37.30
C ASN A 544 -52.46 18.42 37.48
N GLN A 545 -51.99 19.40 38.27
CA GLN A 545 -50.58 19.57 38.57
C GLN A 545 -50.03 18.38 39.38
N MET A 546 -50.74 17.93 40.42
CA MET A 546 -50.32 16.77 41.22
C MET A 546 -50.36 15.48 40.39
N LEU A 547 -51.38 15.30 39.53
CA LEU A 547 -51.43 14.17 38.60
C LEU A 547 -50.28 14.20 37.60
N GLN A 548 -49.95 15.37 37.05
CA GLN A 548 -48.80 15.53 36.16
C GLN A 548 -47.50 15.15 36.87
N GLN A 549 -47.31 15.57 38.13
CA GLN A 549 -46.13 15.21 38.91
C GLN A 549 -46.03 13.68 39.15
N ILE A 550 -47.16 13.00 39.37
CA ILE A 550 -47.19 11.53 39.45
C ILE A 550 -46.81 10.92 38.09
N MET A 551 -47.36 11.43 36.99
CA MET A 551 -47.03 10.94 35.64
C MET A 551 -45.56 11.15 35.25
N ASP A 552 -45.00 12.31 35.59
CA ASP A 552 -43.60 12.65 35.33
C ASP A 552 -42.68 11.69 36.11
N ASN A 553 -42.91 11.54 37.42
CA ASN A 553 -42.14 10.59 38.24
C ASN A 553 -42.27 9.14 37.76
N GLN A 554 -43.44 8.72 37.28
CA GLN A 554 -43.64 7.39 36.70
C GLN A 554 -42.85 7.21 35.42
N SER A 555 -42.83 8.22 34.53
CA SER A 555 -42.05 8.20 33.31
C SER A 555 -40.55 8.15 33.61
N ASP A 556 -40.10 8.90 34.61
CA ASP A 556 -38.69 8.89 35.04
C ASP A 556 -38.29 7.52 35.58
N LEU A 557 -39.15 6.89 36.39
CA LEU A 557 -38.96 5.52 36.86
C LEU A 557 -38.87 4.53 35.68
N GLU A 558 -39.78 4.60 34.71
CA GLU A 558 -39.78 3.70 33.54
C GLU A 558 -38.51 3.86 32.69
N ASN A 559 -38.07 5.10 32.45
CA ASN A 559 -36.86 5.36 31.68
C ASN A 559 -35.62 4.82 32.40
N LEU A 560 -35.53 5.04 33.70
CA LEU A 560 -34.41 4.56 34.50
C LEU A 560 -34.36 3.03 34.58
N MET A 561 -35.52 2.36 34.70
CA MET A 561 -35.60 0.89 34.63
C MET A 561 -35.19 0.33 33.27
N LYS A 562 -35.56 1.01 32.17
CA LYS A 562 -35.08 0.63 30.82
C LYS A 562 -33.58 0.79 30.68
N ASP A 563 -32.99 1.82 31.29
CA ASP A 563 -31.56 2.05 31.26
C ASP A 563 -30.80 0.98 32.05
N ILE A 564 -31.28 0.62 33.26
CA ILE A 564 -30.74 -0.50 34.05
C ILE A 564 -30.79 -1.81 33.25
N LYS A 565 -31.95 -2.14 32.70
CA LYS A 565 -32.14 -3.35 31.86
C LYS A 565 -31.15 -3.38 30.69
N LYS A 566 -30.96 -2.23 30.03
CA LYS A 566 -30.06 -2.12 28.88
C LYS A 566 -28.60 -2.35 29.28
N GLU A 567 -28.15 -1.77 30.39
CA GLU A 567 -26.78 -1.95 30.90
C GLU A 567 -26.52 -3.40 31.30
N GLN A 568 -27.42 -4.02 32.06
CA GLN A 568 -27.26 -5.42 32.48
C GLN A 568 -27.36 -6.40 31.30
N SER A 569 -28.21 -6.10 30.31
CA SER A 569 -28.24 -6.86 29.04
C SER A 569 -26.92 -6.73 28.26
N GLN A 570 -26.26 -5.58 28.29
CA GLN A 570 -24.95 -5.41 27.66
C GLN A 570 -23.90 -6.23 28.38
N VAL A 571 -23.84 -6.17 29.72
CA VAL A 571 -22.94 -7.02 30.53
C VAL A 571 -23.13 -8.49 30.19
N GLN A 572 -24.38 -8.97 30.13
CA GLN A 572 -24.68 -10.34 29.71
C GLN A 572 -24.15 -10.67 28.32
N GLN A 573 -24.34 -9.79 27.33
CA GLN A 573 -23.85 -10.04 25.97
C GLN A 573 -22.33 -10.15 25.90
N TYR A 574 -21.60 -9.36 26.69
CA TYR A 574 -20.14 -9.48 26.81
C TYR A 574 -19.76 -10.80 27.50
N LYS A 575 -20.42 -11.13 28.62
CA LYS A 575 -20.16 -12.38 29.35
C LYS A 575 -20.48 -13.61 28.48
N ASP A 576 -21.61 -13.66 27.78
CA ASP A 576 -22.00 -14.77 26.90
C ASP A 576 -20.97 -15.05 25.79
N GLN A 577 -20.26 -14.02 25.35
CA GLN A 577 -19.32 -14.11 24.21
C GLN A 577 -17.88 -14.37 24.63
N PHE A 578 -17.48 -13.90 25.81
CA PHE A 578 -16.09 -13.91 26.26
C PHE A 578 -15.85 -14.68 27.57
N SER A 579 -16.89 -14.99 28.36
CA SER A 579 -16.78 -15.80 29.58
C SER A 579 -16.96 -17.29 29.29
N LYS A 580 -16.23 -18.14 30.02
CA LYS A 580 -16.28 -19.60 29.91
C LYS A 580 -17.13 -20.27 31.00
N ASN A 581 -17.72 -19.50 31.92
CA ASN A 581 -18.33 -20.01 33.14
C ASN A 581 -19.86 -20.09 33.01
N GLU A 582 -20.37 -21.26 32.59
CA GLU A 582 -21.80 -21.47 32.31
C GLU A 582 -22.73 -21.20 33.50
N GLU A 583 -22.25 -21.41 34.73
CA GLU A 583 -23.03 -21.21 35.95
C GLU A 583 -23.27 -19.73 36.25
N LEU A 584 -22.22 -18.90 36.17
CA LEU A 584 -22.33 -17.45 36.34
C LEU A 584 -23.18 -16.82 35.23
N LEU A 585 -23.10 -17.34 34.00
CA LEU A 585 -23.94 -16.90 32.89
C LEU A 585 -25.43 -17.14 33.17
N LYS A 586 -25.78 -18.28 33.78
CA LYS A 586 -27.16 -18.57 34.18
C LYS A 586 -27.63 -17.64 35.30
N LYS A 587 -26.86 -17.47 36.37
CA LYS A 587 -27.21 -16.56 37.48
C LYS A 587 -27.42 -15.12 36.97
N GLN A 588 -26.53 -14.63 36.10
CA GLN A 588 -26.67 -13.31 35.48
C GLN A 588 -27.92 -13.20 34.58
N GLN A 589 -28.26 -14.27 33.86
CA GLN A 589 -29.49 -14.30 33.07
C GLN A 589 -30.74 -14.25 33.96
N GLU A 590 -30.77 -14.98 35.08
CA GLU A 590 -31.87 -14.93 36.04
C GLU A 590 -32.03 -13.52 36.64
N ILE A 591 -30.93 -12.83 36.94
CA ILE A 591 -30.96 -11.42 37.38
C ILE A 591 -31.55 -10.50 36.31
N ASN A 592 -31.19 -10.70 35.04
CA ASN A 592 -31.78 -9.94 33.93
C ASN A 592 -33.29 -10.20 33.80
N ASP A 593 -33.72 -11.44 33.96
CA ASP A 593 -35.14 -11.82 33.94
C ASP A 593 -35.89 -11.17 35.12
N LEU A 594 -35.25 -11.02 36.29
CA LEU A 594 -35.81 -10.26 37.41
C LEU A 594 -35.99 -8.78 37.03
N PHE A 595 -34.96 -8.12 36.49
CA PHE A 595 -35.06 -6.73 36.02
C PHE A 595 -36.18 -6.53 34.98
N ASP A 596 -36.37 -7.52 34.10
CA ASP A 596 -37.45 -7.54 33.10
C ASP A 596 -38.84 -7.61 33.73
N SER A 597 -38.96 -8.26 34.88
CA SER A 597 -40.21 -8.45 35.60
C SER A 597 -40.60 -7.31 36.55
N LEU A 598 -39.66 -6.42 36.91
CA LEU A 598 -39.88 -5.34 37.88
C LEU A 598 -40.95 -4.33 37.42
N MET A 599 -41.01 -3.97 36.12
CA MET A 599 -42.05 -3.07 35.60
C MET A 599 -42.99 -3.78 34.63
N ASP A 600 -44.09 -4.33 35.17
CA ASP A 600 -45.10 -5.03 34.38
C ASP A 600 -46.08 -4.09 33.63
N ASP A 601 -46.80 -4.68 32.67
CA ASP A 601 -47.87 -3.99 31.93
C ASP A 601 -49.09 -3.63 32.80
N GLU A 602 -49.24 -4.21 34.00
CA GLU A 602 -50.35 -3.89 34.91
C GLU A 602 -50.15 -2.51 35.55
N MET A 603 -48.94 -2.16 35.96
CA MET A 603 -48.62 -0.83 36.45
C MET A 603 -48.91 0.27 35.43
N LYS A 604 -48.65 0.01 34.14
CA LYS A 604 -49.01 0.93 33.05
C LYS A 604 -50.53 1.10 32.92
N LYS A 605 -51.28 0.00 32.99
CA LYS A 605 -52.75 0.04 32.94
C LYS A 605 -53.34 0.79 34.13
N MET A 606 -52.81 0.59 35.33
CA MET A 606 -53.24 1.33 36.52
C MET A 606 -53.01 2.83 36.37
N MET A 607 -51.91 3.26 35.76
CA MET A 607 -51.67 4.68 35.47
C MET A 607 -52.66 5.25 34.44
N GLU A 608 -52.97 4.51 33.38
CA GLU A 608 -54.02 4.91 32.43
C GLU A 608 -55.40 5.00 33.10
N GLU A 609 -55.70 4.08 34.02
CA GLU A 609 -56.93 4.07 34.78
C GLU A 609 -56.99 5.23 35.77
N LEU A 610 -55.88 5.54 36.45
CA LEU A 610 -55.73 6.70 37.34
C LEU A 610 -56.05 8.00 36.59
N GLN A 611 -55.51 8.15 35.38
CA GLN A 611 -55.78 9.31 34.54
C GLN A 611 -57.27 9.42 34.21
N LYS A 612 -57.91 8.32 33.79
CA LYS A 612 -59.35 8.30 33.46
C LYS A 612 -60.23 8.63 34.66
N LEU A 613 -59.95 8.02 35.82
CA LEU A 613 -60.73 8.25 37.04
C LEU A 613 -60.60 9.69 37.54
N MET A 614 -59.45 10.32 37.31
CA MET A 614 -59.18 11.71 37.64
C MET A 614 -59.89 12.69 36.69
N GLU A 615 -59.97 12.38 35.39
CA GLU A 615 -60.75 13.13 34.41
C GLU A 615 -62.26 13.01 34.68
N GLU A 616 -62.75 11.81 35.02
CA GLU A 616 -64.16 11.53 35.30
C GLU A 616 -64.60 11.93 36.72
N PHE A 617 -63.65 12.28 37.60
CA PHE A 617 -63.85 12.63 39.01
C PHE A 617 -64.64 11.60 39.83
N LYS A 618 -64.29 10.32 39.68
CA LYS A 618 -64.86 9.23 40.47
C LYS A 618 -64.01 8.98 41.72
N SER A 619 -64.29 9.71 42.80
CA SER A 619 -63.48 9.68 44.03
C SER A 619 -63.37 8.29 44.67
N ASP A 620 -64.45 7.52 44.75
CA ASP A 620 -64.44 6.20 45.41
C ASP A 620 -63.56 5.18 44.67
N ASP A 621 -63.68 5.13 43.33
CA ASP A 621 -62.87 4.25 42.49
C ASP A 621 -61.40 4.70 42.49
N PHE A 622 -61.15 6.02 42.54
CA PHE A 622 -59.80 6.56 42.69
C PHE A 622 -59.15 6.09 44.00
N PHE A 623 -59.87 6.11 45.13
CA PHE A 623 -59.29 5.71 46.42
C PHE A 623 -58.84 4.24 46.40
N LYS A 624 -59.65 3.35 45.82
CA LYS A 624 -59.29 1.93 45.67
C LYS A 624 -58.06 1.73 44.79
N LEU A 625 -58.01 2.39 43.64
CA LEU A 625 -56.86 2.30 42.73
C LEU A 625 -55.60 2.90 43.36
N ALA A 626 -55.71 4.02 44.08
CA ALA A 626 -54.59 4.66 44.77
C ALA A 626 -53.99 3.75 45.85
N ASP A 627 -54.82 3.03 46.61
CA ASP A 627 -54.33 2.07 47.61
C ASP A 627 -53.67 0.85 46.95
N GLN A 628 -54.22 0.35 45.84
CA GLN A 628 -53.58 -0.72 45.06
C GLN A 628 -52.21 -0.28 44.52
N MET A 629 -52.12 0.90 43.92
CA MET A 629 -50.85 1.44 43.41
C MET A 629 -49.83 1.64 44.53
N LYS A 630 -50.24 2.12 45.72
CA LYS A 630 -49.34 2.25 46.87
C LYS A 630 -48.75 0.90 47.30
N PHE A 631 -49.54 -0.16 47.27
CA PHE A 631 -49.07 -1.52 47.54
C PHE A 631 -48.10 -1.98 46.45
N ASP A 632 -48.46 -1.83 45.18
CA ASP A 632 -47.61 -2.28 44.06
C ASP A 632 -46.27 -1.53 44.03
N TYR A 633 -46.23 -0.24 44.37
CA TYR A 633 -44.98 0.51 44.53
C TYR A 633 -44.19 0.08 45.79
N GLU A 634 -44.84 -0.33 46.89
CA GLU A 634 -44.12 -0.90 48.04
C GLU A 634 -43.45 -2.23 47.67
N GLU A 635 -44.15 -3.10 46.93
CA GLU A 635 -43.57 -4.37 46.49
C GLU A 635 -42.47 -4.16 45.45
N LEU A 636 -42.64 -3.22 44.51
CA LEU A 636 -41.57 -2.83 43.59
C LEU A 636 -40.29 -2.37 44.32
N GLU A 637 -40.42 -1.58 45.39
CA GLU A 637 -39.28 -1.14 46.20
C GLU A 637 -38.52 -2.34 46.79
N LYS A 638 -39.25 -3.32 47.35
CA LYS A 638 -38.67 -4.55 47.90
C LYS A 638 -38.00 -5.40 46.84
N GLN A 639 -38.60 -5.52 45.65
CA GLN A 639 -38.03 -6.29 44.57
C GLN A 639 -36.75 -5.65 44.01
N MET A 640 -36.70 -4.32 43.91
CA MET A 640 -35.48 -3.59 43.56
C MET A 640 -34.37 -3.85 44.58
N ASP A 641 -34.69 -3.79 45.87
CA ASP A 641 -33.78 -4.11 46.97
C ASP A 641 -33.24 -5.54 46.87
N ASN A 642 -34.13 -6.50 46.69
CA ASN A 642 -33.79 -7.92 46.59
C ASN A 642 -32.91 -8.22 45.36
N THR A 643 -33.27 -7.64 44.20
CA THR A 643 -32.50 -7.82 42.96
C THR A 643 -31.12 -7.18 43.07
N LEU A 644 -31.00 -6.05 43.76
CA LEU A 644 -29.72 -5.39 44.03
C LEU A 644 -28.84 -6.23 44.97
N GLU A 645 -29.39 -6.77 46.07
CA GLU A 645 -28.63 -7.66 46.97
C GLU A 645 -28.15 -8.91 46.22
N LEU A 646 -29.00 -9.51 45.40
CA LEU A 646 -28.63 -10.66 44.56
C LEU A 646 -27.52 -10.31 43.56
N LEU A 647 -27.60 -9.14 42.91
CA LEU A 647 -26.57 -8.65 41.99
C LEU A 647 -25.22 -8.50 42.71
N LYS A 648 -25.21 -7.87 43.89
CA LYS A 648 -24.01 -7.69 44.72
C LYS A 648 -23.42 -9.04 45.15
N LYS A 649 -24.27 -9.95 45.63
CA LYS A 649 -23.86 -11.31 46.02
C LYS A 649 -23.21 -12.05 44.86
N THR A 650 -23.85 -12.01 43.69
CA THR A 650 -23.34 -12.65 42.47
C THR A 650 -22.00 -12.03 42.02
N GLU A 651 -21.83 -10.72 42.19
CA GLU A 651 -20.54 -10.07 41.92
C GLU A 651 -19.44 -10.58 42.84
N ILE A 652 -19.72 -10.72 44.13
CA ILE A 652 -18.74 -11.23 45.10
C ILE A 652 -18.38 -12.70 44.80
N GLU A 653 -19.38 -13.54 44.48
CA GLU A 653 -19.14 -14.93 44.04
C GLU A 653 -18.30 -14.99 42.76
N GLU A 654 -18.61 -14.16 41.75
CA GLU A 654 -17.85 -14.08 40.50
C GLU A 654 -16.41 -13.66 40.76
N ARG A 655 -16.20 -12.62 41.58
CA ARG A 655 -14.87 -12.14 41.96
C ARG A 655 -14.09 -13.23 42.70
N LEU A 656 -14.69 -13.93 43.65
CA LEU A 656 -14.04 -15.01 44.40
C LEU A 656 -13.62 -16.16 43.47
N LYS A 657 -14.47 -16.55 42.52
CA LYS A 657 -14.18 -17.57 41.50
C LYS A 657 -13.07 -17.13 40.54
N ASN A 658 -13.03 -15.86 40.18
CA ASN A 658 -11.96 -15.27 39.39
C ASN A 658 -10.63 -15.24 40.16
N THR A 659 -10.64 -14.84 41.44
CA THR A 659 -9.47 -14.89 42.34
C THR A 659 -8.93 -16.31 42.45
N ALA A 660 -9.79 -17.32 42.66
CA ALA A 660 -9.40 -18.73 42.69
C ALA A 660 -8.77 -19.19 41.35
N SER A 661 -9.35 -18.79 40.23
CA SER A 661 -8.83 -19.12 38.89
C SER A 661 -7.49 -18.43 38.60
N GLN A 662 -7.33 -17.16 38.96
CA GLN A 662 -6.08 -16.41 38.84
C GLN A 662 -4.97 -17.00 39.72
N LEU A 663 -5.30 -17.47 40.93
CA LEU A 663 -4.37 -18.20 41.80
C LEU A 663 -3.92 -19.52 41.16
N GLU A 664 -4.84 -20.26 40.53
CA GLU A 664 -4.51 -21.50 39.83
C GLU A 664 -3.60 -21.25 38.61
N GLU A 665 -3.89 -20.20 37.83
CA GLU A 665 -3.08 -19.81 36.68
C GLU A 665 -1.68 -19.33 37.12
N LEU A 666 -1.62 -18.43 38.10
CA LEU A 666 -0.36 -17.93 38.66
C LEU A 666 0.44 -19.09 39.28
N SER A 667 -0.20 -20.04 39.95
CA SER A 667 0.45 -21.25 40.46
C SER A 667 1.14 -22.04 39.34
N LYS A 668 0.46 -22.26 38.20
CA LYS A 668 1.01 -22.97 37.04
C LYS A 668 2.18 -22.21 36.40
N GLU A 669 2.08 -20.89 36.29
CA GLU A 669 3.17 -20.04 35.80
C GLU A 669 4.37 -20.06 36.74
N HIS A 670 4.13 -20.02 38.05
CA HIS A 670 5.15 -20.06 39.08
C HIS A 670 5.86 -21.42 39.15
N GLU A 671 5.14 -22.53 38.88
CA GLU A 671 5.75 -23.86 38.74
C GLU A 671 6.69 -23.91 37.53
N LYS A 672 6.27 -23.38 36.37
CA LYS A 672 7.14 -23.28 35.18
C LYS A 672 8.39 -22.45 35.46
N LEU A 673 8.27 -21.35 36.18
CA LEU A 673 9.42 -20.52 36.59
C LEU A 673 10.40 -21.31 37.48
N SER A 674 9.90 -22.19 38.35
CA SER A 674 10.73 -23.10 39.15
C SER A 674 11.53 -24.08 38.29
N GLU A 675 10.90 -24.65 37.25
CA GLU A 675 11.56 -25.54 36.30
C GLU A 675 12.66 -24.81 35.50
N GLU A 676 12.37 -23.61 34.98
CA GLU A 676 13.33 -22.77 34.27
C GLU A 676 14.54 -22.38 35.15
N THR A 677 14.29 -22.08 36.42
CA THR A 677 15.30 -21.75 37.43
C THR A 677 16.19 -22.95 37.76
N THR A 678 15.63 -24.18 37.74
CA THR A 678 16.38 -25.44 37.91
C THR A 678 17.28 -25.74 36.72
N ASP A 679 16.74 -25.61 35.51
CA ASP A 679 17.40 -25.99 34.27
C ASP A 679 18.49 -25.00 33.81
N LYS A 680 18.56 -23.80 34.40
CA LYS A 680 19.49 -22.69 34.06
C LYS A 680 19.47 -22.33 32.56
N LYS A 681 18.33 -22.52 31.88
CA LYS A 681 18.18 -22.27 30.44
C LYS A 681 18.06 -20.78 30.08
N SER A 682 17.63 -19.95 31.02
CA SER A 682 17.34 -18.52 30.84
C SER A 682 18.34 -17.62 31.59
N ASP A 683 18.47 -16.36 31.16
CA ASP A 683 19.39 -15.40 31.78
C ASP A 683 18.93 -15.01 33.20
N LYS A 684 19.86 -14.74 34.13
CA LYS A 684 19.54 -14.43 35.54
C LYS A 684 18.62 -13.22 35.66
N GLN A 685 18.85 -12.20 34.82
CA GLN A 685 18.02 -10.99 34.83
C GLN A 685 16.58 -11.27 34.37
N ASP A 686 16.39 -12.17 33.40
CA ASP A 686 15.08 -12.54 32.88
C ASP A 686 14.27 -13.31 33.93
N LEU A 687 14.90 -14.28 34.61
CA LEU A 687 14.27 -15.03 35.70
C LEU A 687 13.86 -14.14 36.87
N LEU A 688 14.72 -13.18 37.25
CA LEU A 688 14.43 -12.25 38.34
C LEU A 688 13.31 -11.26 37.96
N GLN A 689 13.19 -10.92 36.69
CA GLN A 689 12.10 -10.10 36.17
C GLN A 689 10.77 -10.86 36.21
N LYS A 690 10.73 -12.10 35.73
CA LYS A 690 9.54 -12.98 35.82
C LYS A 690 9.10 -13.19 37.28
N GLN A 691 10.05 -13.38 38.20
CA GLN A 691 9.73 -13.52 39.63
C GLN A 691 8.99 -12.28 40.17
N LYS A 692 9.45 -11.08 39.82
CA LYS A 692 8.79 -9.83 40.22
C LYS A 692 7.43 -9.64 39.56
N GLU A 693 7.26 -10.11 38.33
CA GLU A 693 5.97 -10.08 37.64
C GLU A 693 4.96 -11.00 38.35
N HIS A 694 5.39 -12.19 38.78
CA HIS A 694 4.53 -13.10 39.57
C HIS A 694 4.20 -12.52 40.95
N GLU A 695 5.15 -11.81 41.59
CA GLU A 695 4.94 -11.12 42.87
C GLU A 695 3.91 -10.00 42.74
N ALA A 696 4.05 -9.14 41.72
CA ALA A 696 3.09 -8.09 41.44
C ALA A 696 1.69 -8.64 41.07
N ALA A 697 1.62 -9.76 40.33
CA ALA A 697 0.36 -10.43 40.03
C ALA A 697 -0.31 -10.98 41.30
N PHE A 698 0.47 -11.56 42.23
CA PHE A 698 -0.05 -12.02 43.51
C PHE A 698 -0.53 -10.88 44.42
N ASP A 699 0.19 -9.76 44.46
CA ASP A 699 -0.22 -8.58 45.21
C ASP A 699 -1.57 -8.02 44.71
N LYS A 700 -1.80 -8.02 43.39
CA LYS A 700 -3.11 -7.70 42.81
C LYS A 700 -4.20 -8.65 43.30
N ILE A 701 -3.97 -9.96 43.25
CA ILE A 701 -4.93 -10.96 43.74
C ILE A 701 -5.29 -10.71 45.22
N LYS A 702 -4.31 -10.30 46.03
CA LYS A 702 -4.51 -9.95 47.44
C LYS A 702 -5.32 -8.66 47.61
N GLU A 703 -5.11 -7.65 46.76
CA GLU A 703 -5.93 -6.44 46.73
C GLU A 703 -7.37 -6.75 46.32
N ASP A 704 -7.56 -7.55 45.26
CA ASP A 704 -8.88 -7.99 44.80
C ASP A 704 -9.64 -8.75 45.90
N TYR A 705 -8.96 -9.65 46.63
CA TYR A 705 -9.56 -10.37 47.76
C TYR A 705 -9.95 -9.46 48.92
N LYS A 706 -9.19 -8.38 49.19
CA LYS A 706 -9.60 -7.39 50.18
C LYS A 706 -10.85 -6.62 49.75
N GLU A 707 -10.96 -6.28 48.47
CA GLU A 707 -12.15 -5.64 47.93
C GLU A 707 -13.37 -6.57 48.02
N ILE A 708 -13.20 -7.88 47.80
CA ILE A 708 -14.23 -8.92 48.04
C ILE A 708 -14.72 -8.85 49.50
N LEU A 709 -13.81 -8.81 50.48
CA LEU A 709 -14.17 -8.73 51.90
C LEU A 709 -14.89 -7.41 52.25
N GLU A 710 -14.46 -6.28 51.67
CA GLU A 710 -15.10 -4.97 51.85
C GLU A 710 -16.53 -4.99 51.30
N LYS A 711 -16.71 -5.42 50.04
CA LYS A 711 -18.04 -5.54 49.42
C LYS A 711 -18.95 -6.53 50.15
N ASN A 712 -18.40 -7.63 50.66
CA ASN A 712 -19.16 -8.58 51.48
C ASN A 712 -19.69 -7.95 52.77
N SER A 713 -18.95 -7.01 53.36
CA SER A 713 -19.38 -6.27 54.55
C SER A 713 -20.46 -5.21 54.29
N GLU A 714 -20.62 -4.79 53.03
CA GLU A 714 -21.66 -3.84 52.60
C GLU A 714 -23.01 -4.52 52.31
N LEU A 715 -23.04 -5.85 52.18
CA LEU A 715 -24.28 -6.61 52.04
C LEU A 715 -25.17 -6.46 53.28
N LYS A 716 -26.50 -6.48 53.10
CA LYS A 716 -27.43 -6.50 54.25
C LYS A 716 -27.25 -7.75 55.10
N GLU A 717 -26.98 -8.88 54.44
CA GLU A 717 -26.63 -10.16 55.05
C GLU A 717 -25.29 -10.62 54.45
N PRO A 718 -24.17 -10.33 55.12
CA PRO A 718 -22.84 -10.75 54.66
C PRO A 718 -22.76 -12.27 54.49
N MET A 719 -22.08 -12.70 53.44
CA MET A 719 -21.76 -14.10 53.23
C MET A 719 -20.75 -14.60 54.25
N ASP A 720 -20.91 -15.85 54.69
CA ASP A 720 -19.93 -16.51 55.56
C ASP A 720 -18.73 -16.98 54.73
N LEU A 721 -17.77 -16.07 54.54
CA LEU A 721 -16.54 -16.33 53.82
C LEU A 721 -15.41 -16.68 54.79
N GLU A 722 -14.75 -17.82 54.58
CA GLU A 722 -13.52 -18.16 55.29
C GLU A 722 -12.44 -17.10 55.00
N SER A 723 -11.69 -16.69 56.04
CA SER A 723 -10.60 -15.73 55.88
C SER A 723 -9.33 -16.43 55.44
N PHE A 724 -8.85 -16.08 54.24
CA PHE A 724 -7.62 -16.62 53.66
C PHE A 724 -6.41 -15.68 53.81
N GLU A 725 -6.49 -14.67 54.68
CA GLU A 725 -5.42 -13.67 54.85
C GLU A 725 -4.10 -14.30 55.33
N GLU A 726 -4.17 -15.33 56.18
CA GLU A 726 -2.99 -16.03 56.69
C GLU A 726 -2.27 -16.80 55.58
N GLU A 727 -2.99 -17.60 54.79
CA GLU A 727 -2.44 -18.31 53.63
C GLU A 727 -1.85 -17.34 52.60
N MET A 728 -2.55 -16.23 52.32
CA MET A 728 -2.04 -15.21 51.40
C MET A 728 -0.76 -14.55 51.90
N GLN A 729 -0.64 -14.33 53.21
CA GLN A 729 0.57 -13.77 53.81
C GLN A 729 1.73 -14.78 53.73
N GLU A 730 1.49 -16.06 53.98
CA GLU A 730 2.53 -17.09 53.84
C GLU A 730 3.06 -17.21 52.39
N ILE A 731 2.18 -17.08 51.40
CA ILE A 731 2.59 -17.11 49.98
C ILE A 731 3.44 -15.88 49.65
N SER A 732 3.03 -14.69 50.10
CA SER A 732 3.77 -13.43 49.92
C SER A 732 5.18 -13.51 50.52
N GLU A 733 5.32 -14.01 51.76
CA GLU A 733 6.63 -14.22 52.40
C GLU A 733 7.49 -15.21 51.61
N GLY A 734 6.90 -16.28 51.06
CA GLY A 734 7.61 -17.23 50.21
C GLY A 734 8.06 -16.64 48.86
N LEU A 735 7.32 -15.66 48.32
CA LEU A 735 7.65 -15.00 47.05
C LEU A 735 8.86 -14.10 47.24
N GLU A 736 8.87 -13.31 48.31
CA GLU A 736 10.01 -12.48 48.73
C GLU A 736 11.25 -13.35 49.03
N GLN A 737 11.07 -14.48 49.73
CA GLN A 737 12.16 -15.41 50.02
C GLN A 737 12.78 -15.95 48.71
N SER A 738 11.94 -16.36 47.76
CA SER A 738 12.37 -16.86 46.46
C SER A 738 13.17 -15.81 45.69
N GLU A 739 12.70 -14.55 45.67
CA GLU A 739 13.39 -13.43 45.03
C GLU A 739 14.76 -13.16 45.68
N SER A 740 14.83 -13.17 47.02
CA SER A 740 16.08 -13.01 47.76
C SER A 740 17.07 -14.15 47.48
N GLU A 741 16.59 -15.40 47.41
CA GLU A 741 17.43 -16.56 47.11
C GLU A 741 17.98 -16.53 45.67
N MET A 742 17.22 -15.98 44.71
CA MET A 742 17.69 -15.75 43.34
C MET A 742 18.74 -14.64 43.27
N LYS A 743 18.54 -13.53 44.01
CA LYS A 743 19.53 -12.44 44.14
C LYS A 743 20.86 -12.97 44.69
N ASP A 744 20.78 -13.80 45.73
CA ASP A 744 21.89 -14.48 46.41
C ASP A 744 22.56 -15.63 45.62
N GLU A 745 22.15 -15.88 44.37
CA GLU A 745 22.65 -16.97 43.51
C GLU A 745 22.36 -18.40 44.00
N LYS A 746 21.41 -18.57 44.93
CA LYS A 746 21.01 -19.86 45.46
C LYS A 746 19.88 -20.49 44.62
N MET A 747 20.11 -20.66 43.31
CA MET A 747 19.08 -21.08 42.33
C MET A 747 18.34 -22.38 42.70
N SER A 748 19.03 -23.37 43.27
CA SER A 748 18.39 -24.62 43.70
C SER A 748 17.51 -24.45 44.95
N LYS A 749 17.77 -23.44 45.79
CA LYS A 749 16.86 -23.10 46.90
C LYS A 749 15.70 -22.27 46.39
N ALA A 750 15.98 -21.26 45.56
CA ALA A 750 14.95 -20.43 44.93
C ALA A 750 13.91 -21.28 44.18
N SER A 751 14.34 -22.25 43.37
CA SER A 751 13.41 -23.16 42.70
C SER A 751 12.56 -23.98 43.68
N LYS A 752 13.12 -24.45 44.79
CA LYS A 752 12.33 -25.17 45.81
C LYS A 752 11.30 -24.25 46.46
N SER A 753 11.69 -23.03 46.81
CA SER A 753 10.80 -22.01 47.38
C SER A 753 9.69 -21.63 46.39
N GLN A 754 10.02 -21.42 45.11
CA GLN A 754 9.05 -21.21 44.02
C GLN A 754 8.08 -22.39 43.89
N LYS A 755 8.58 -23.63 43.92
CA LYS A 755 7.72 -24.80 43.83
C LYS A 755 6.77 -24.91 45.02
N GLN A 756 7.27 -24.70 46.24
CA GLN A 756 6.43 -24.70 47.44
C GLN A 756 5.36 -23.61 47.39
N ASN A 757 5.68 -22.43 46.87
CA ASN A 757 4.71 -21.36 46.70
C ASN A 757 3.65 -21.67 45.66
N SER A 758 4.03 -22.29 44.54
CA SER A 758 3.07 -22.78 43.55
C SER A 758 2.10 -23.81 44.16
N GLU A 759 2.60 -24.77 44.94
CA GLU A 759 1.77 -25.74 45.67
C GLU A 759 0.80 -25.04 46.65
N LYS A 760 1.28 -24.04 47.41
CA LYS A 760 0.41 -23.26 48.32
C LYS A 760 -0.65 -22.43 47.58
N MET A 761 -0.29 -21.81 46.45
CA MET A 761 -1.25 -21.06 45.62
C MET A 761 -2.33 -21.99 45.06
N GLN A 762 -1.95 -23.21 44.63
CA GLN A 762 -2.89 -24.21 44.15
C GLN A 762 -3.80 -24.73 45.27
N GLU A 763 -3.24 -24.99 46.46
CA GLU A 763 -4.02 -25.39 47.64
C GLU A 763 -5.02 -24.30 48.04
N LEU A 764 -4.59 -23.04 48.04
CA LEU A 764 -5.47 -21.91 48.35
C LEU A 764 -6.61 -21.77 47.32
N SER A 765 -6.30 -21.90 46.03
CA SER A 765 -7.32 -21.92 44.97
C SER A 765 -8.35 -23.03 45.19
N GLN A 766 -7.90 -24.25 45.52
CA GLN A 766 -8.79 -25.39 45.82
C GLN A 766 -9.61 -25.19 47.10
N LYS A 767 -9.01 -24.59 48.15
CA LYS A 767 -9.74 -24.22 49.37
C LYS A 767 -10.82 -23.19 49.08
N MET A 768 -10.53 -22.16 48.28
CA MET A 768 -11.54 -21.17 47.86
C MET A 768 -12.70 -21.82 47.10
N GLU A 769 -12.41 -22.69 46.12
CA GLU A 769 -13.47 -23.42 45.39
C GLU A 769 -14.29 -24.34 46.31
N SER A 770 -13.64 -25.00 47.26
CA SER A 770 -14.31 -25.89 48.23
C SER A 770 -15.20 -25.09 49.19
N ALA A 771 -14.71 -23.97 49.72
CA ALA A 771 -15.46 -23.08 50.59
C ALA A 771 -16.71 -22.52 49.87
N MET A 772 -16.57 -22.13 48.60
CA MET A 772 -17.72 -21.71 47.77
C MET A 772 -18.77 -22.82 47.62
N GLN A 773 -18.34 -24.05 47.32
CA GLN A 773 -19.26 -25.19 47.17
C GLN A 773 -19.94 -25.57 48.49
N GLU A 774 -19.24 -25.48 49.62
CA GLU A 774 -19.82 -25.70 50.94
C GLU A 774 -20.86 -24.63 51.29
N GLN A 775 -20.53 -23.36 51.02
CA GLN A 775 -21.43 -22.23 51.23
C GLN A 775 -22.70 -22.36 50.37
N GLU A 776 -22.60 -22.70 49.08
CA GLU A 776 -23.75 -22.92 48.23
C GLU A 776 -24.65 -24.07 48.74
N GLN A 777 -24.05 -25.14 49.28
CA GLN A 777 -24.81 -26.25 49.88
C GLN A 777 -25.51 -25.86 51.18
N GLU A 778 -24.86 -25.05 52.00
CA GLU A 778 -25.43 -24.54 53.26
C GLU A 778 -26.61 -23.61 52.97
N GLU A 779 -26.42 -22.61 52.10
CA GLU A 779 -27.49 -21.71 51.67
C GLU A 779 -28.68 -22.47 51.08
N MET A 780 -28.41 -23.48 50.26
CA MET A 780 -29.45 -24.31 49.69
C MET A 780 -30.21 -25.13 50.76
N SER A 781 -29.53 -25.51 51.84
CA SER A 781 -30.14 -26.20 52.98
C SER A 781 -30.98 -25.25 53.83
N GLU A 782 -30.49 -24.04 54.09
CA GLU A 782 -31.24 -22.98 54.77
C GLU A 782 -32.50 -22.60 53.98
N ASN A 783 -32.35 -22.36 52.67
CA ASN A 783 -33.45 -22.04 51.77
C ASN A 783 -34.55 -23.12 51.79
N ILE A 784 -34.20 -24.42 51.87
CA ILE A 784 -35.19 -25.49 52.00
C ILE A 784 -35.96 -25.42 53.33
N GLU A 785 -35.28 -25.08 54.43
CA GLU A 785 -35.91 -24.96 55.74
C GLU A 785 -36.83 -23.73 55.79
N ASP A 786 -36.37 -22.61 55.26
CA ASP A 786 -37.16 -21.38 55.12
C ASP A 786 -38.40 -21.63 54.24
N ILE A 787 -38.23 -22.31 53.09
CA ILE A 787 -39.36 -22.69 52.23
C ILE A 787 -40.35 -23.55 53.01
N ARG A 788 -39.89 -24.53 53.80
CA ARG A 788 -40.76 -25.39 54.60
C ARG A 788 -41.55 -24.58 55.63
N GLN A 789 -40.91 -23.63 56.31
CA GLN A 789 -41.56 -22.78 57.29
C GLN A 789 -42.61 -21.87 56.64
N VAL A 790 -42.27 -21.24 55.51
CA VAL A 790 -43.20 -20.37 54.77
C VAL A 790 -44.38 -21.18 54.22
N LEU A 791 -44.12 -22.40 53.74
CA LEU A 791 -45.14 -23.34 53.30
C LEU A 791 -46.11 -23.71 54.43
N GLU A 792 -45.61 -24.01 55.64
CA GLU A 792 -46.47 -24.31 56.80
C GLU A 792 -47.36 -23.11 57.19
N ASN A 793 -46.78 -21.91 57.21
CA ASN A 793 -47.53 -20.68 57.50
C ASN A 793 -48.60 -20.41 56.44
N LEU A 794 -48.28 -20.62 55.17
CA LEU A 794 -49.18 -20.40 54.04
C LEU A 794 -50.32 -21.42 53.99
N ILE A 795 -50.04 -22.69 54.30
CA ILE A 795 -51.06 -23.73 54.45
C ILE A 795 -51.99 -23.40 55.62
N THR A 796 -51.43 -22.95 56.75
CA THR A 796 -52.22 -22.53 57.92
C THR A 796 -53.11 -21.33 57.59
N PHE A 797 -52.58 -20.35 56.86
CA PHE A 797 -53.33 -19.22 56.34
C PHE A 797 -54.50 -19.66 55.44
N SER A 798 -54.25 -20.58 54.50
CA SER A 798 -55.27 -21.13 53.60
C SER A 798 -56.39 -21.83 54.37
N PHE A 799 -56.06 -22.66 55.37
CA PHE A 799 -57.05 -23.33 56.22
C PHE A 799 -57.85 -22.37 57.09
N ASN A 800 -57.20 -21.35 57.67
CA ASN A 800 -57.90 -20.32 58.43
C ASN A 800 -58.90 -19.57 57.52
N GLN A 801 -58.52 -19.28 56.28
CA GLN A 801 -59.41 -18.62 55.30
C GLN A 801 -60.59 -19.52 54.91
N GLU A 802 -60.37 -20.84 54.78
CA GLU A 802 -61.41 -21.85 54.53
C GLU A 802 -62.41 -21.93 55.69
N GLU A 803 -61.91 -21.92 56.94
CA GLU A 803 -62.75 -21.94 58.14
C GLU A 803 -63.67 -20.72 58.15
N ILE A 804 -63.12 -19.53 57.91
CA ILE A 804 -63.87 -18.27 57.82
C ILE A 804 -64.94 -18.32 56.72
N LEU A 805 -64.58 -18.79 55.53
CA LEU A 805 -65.51 -18.96 54.40
C LEU A 805 -66.66 -19.93 54.76
N THR A 806 -66.35 -21.02 55.46
CA THR A 806 -67.33 -22.05 55.83
C THR A 806 -68.26 -21.55 56.94
N GLU A 807 -67.73 -20.87 57.95
CA GLU A 807 -68.50 -20.25 59.03
C GLU A 807 -69.44 -19.15 58.50
N GLN A 808 -69.00 -18.37 57.51
CA GLN A 808 -69.78 -17.30 56.90
C GLN A 808 -71.09 -17.79 56.27
N LYS A 809 -71.09 -18.97 55.63
CA LYS A 809 -72.25 -19.54 54.91
C LYS A 809 -73.49 -19.70 55.79
N GLY A 810 -73.31 -19.83 57.11
CA GLY A 810 -74.38 -19.97 58.09
C GLY A 810 -74.77 -18.69 58.85
N LEU A 811 -74.03 -17.59 58.69
CA LEU A 811 -74.23 -16.36 59.47
C LEU A 811 -75.19 -15.41 58.77
N SER A 812 -76.02 -14.67 59.50
CA SER A 812 -76.85 -13.57 58.98
C SER A 812 -76.16 -12.22 59.23
N PRO A 813 -76.35 -11.16 58.42
CA PRO A 813 -75.71 -9.86 58.65
C PRO A 813 -76.11 -9.20 59.98
N ARG A 814 -77.21 -9.69 60.58
CA ARG A 814 -77.73 -9.25 61.88
C ARG A 814 -77.27 -10.15 63.05
N ASP A 815 -76.54 -11.23 62.76
CA ASP A 815 -76.02 -12.13 63.79
C ASP A 815 -74.85 -11.44 64.53
N PRO A 816 -74.87 -11.35 65.87
CA PRO A 816 -73.76 -10.78 66.64
C PRO A 816 -72.38 -11.40 66.31
N ARG A 817 -72.35 -12.68 65.92
CA ARG A 817 -71.13 -13.40 65.49
C ARG A 817 -70.55 -12.87 64.18
N TYR A 818 -71.31 -12.09 63.40
CA TYR A 818 -70.80 -11.45 62.20
C TYR A 818 -69.67 -10.45 62.50
N ARG A 819 -69.67 -9.83 63.70
CA ARG A 819 -68.54 -9.00 64.16
C ARG A 819 -67.29 -9.83 64.45
N GLU A 820 -67.45 -11.01 65.03
CA GLU A 820 -66.33 -11.94 65.24
C GLU A 820 -65.73 -12.40 63.91
N PHE A 821 -66.57 -12.68 62.92
CA PHE A 821 -66.15 -12.97 61.55
C PHE A 821 -65.31 -11.83 60.93
N ILE A 822 -65.74 -10.56 61.06
CA ILE A 822 -64.97 -9.40 60.58
C ILE A 822 -63.59 -9.34 61.24
N LEU A 823 -63.54 -9.54 62.56
CA LEU A 823 -62.27 -9.54 63.30
C LEU A 823 -61.36 -10.70 62.89
N LYS A 824 -61.91 -11.91 62.72
CA LYS A 824 -61.14 -13.06 62.22
C LYS A 824 -60.59 -12.79 60.81
N GLN A 825 -61.40 -12.23 59.91
CA GLN A 825 -60.97 -11.92 58.54
C GLN A 825 -59.89 -10.83 58.53
N LYS A 826 -60.00 -9.82 59.42
CA LYS A 826 -58.96 -8.81 59.58
C LYS A 826 -57.66 -9.40 60.12
N ASN A 827 -57.74 -10.34 61.07
CA ASN A 827 -56.56 -11.05 61.55
C ASN A 827 -55.88 -11.83 60.42
N ILE A 828 -56.63 -12.50 59.54
CA ILE A 828 -56.06 -13.18 58.36
C ILE A 828 -55.33 -12.20 57.45
N GLU A 829 -55.90 -11.02 57.21
CA GLU A 829 -55.23 -9.99 56.42
C GLU A 829 -53.92 -9.52 57.07
N ASP A 830 -53.89 -9.38 58.39
CA ASP A 830 -52.68 -8.99 59.12
C ASP A 830 -51.66 -10.14 59.22
N ASP A 831 -52.10 -11.40 59.36
CA ASP A 831 -51.25 -12.60 59.34
C ASP A 831 -50.56 -12.77 57.97
N PHE A 832 -51.27 -12.46 56.88
CA PHE A 832 -50.71 -12.49 55.54
C PHE A 832 -49.52 -11.52 55.37
N LYS A 833 -49.50 -10.39 56.10
CA LYS A 833 -48.37 -9.44 55.99
C LYS A 833 -47.05 -10.10 56.40
N ILE A 834 -47.08 -10.95 57.42
CA ILE A 834 -45.89 -11.69 57.87
C ILE A 834 -45.48 -12.71 56.80
N ILE A 835 -46.44 -13.46 56.26
CA ILE A 835 -46.19 -14.46 55.21
C ILE A 835 -45.63 -13.78 53.96
N ARG A 836 -46.21 -12.65 53.54
CA ARG A 836 -45.75 -11.80 52.45
C ARG A 836 -44.30 -11.37 52.66
N ASP A 837 -43.97 -10.83 53.83
CA ASP A 837 -42.61 -10.35 54.09
C ASP A 837 -41.59 -11.52 54.04
N SER A 838 -41.96 -12.72 54.51
CA SER A 838 -41.14 -13.93 54.35
C SER A 838 -41.01 -14.38 52.89
N LEU A 839 -42.10 -14.37 52.13
CA LEU A 839 -42.09 -14.70 50.70
C LEU A 839 -41.20 -13.73 49.91
N ASN A 840 -41.25 -12.44 50.25
CA ASN A 840 -40.40 -11.42 49.65
C ASN A 840 -38.93 -11.63 50.00
N ALA A 841 -38.59 -11.92 51.25
CA ALA A 841 -37.21 -12.27 51.61
C ALA A 841 -36.71 -13.50 50.83
N MET A 842 -37.54 -14.54 50.71
CA MET A 842 -37.18 -15.71 49.89
C MET A 842 -37.02 -15.40 48.40
N SER A 843 -37.83 -14.50 47.85
CA SER A 843 -37.70 -14.08 46.45
C SER A 843 -36.36 -13.40 46.14
N GLY A 844 -35.73 -12.76 47.14
CA GLY A 844 -34.40 -12.18 47.00
C GLY A 844 -33.26 -13.20 47.08
N ARG A 845 -33.47 -14.34 47.76
CA ARG A 845 -32.50 -15.43 47.84
C ARG A 845 -32.63 -16.44 46.71
N ILE A 846 -33.84 -16.61 46.18
CA ILE A 846 -34.17 -17.61 45.15
C ILE A 846 -34.76 -16.88 43.92
N PRO A 847 -33.92 -16.51 42.94
CA PRO A 847 -34.33 -15.65 41.82
C PRO A 847 -35.50 -16.24 41.02
N GLN A 848 -35.50 -17.56 40.86
CA GLN A 848 -36.52 -18.32 40.13
C GLN A 848 -37.94 -18.17 40.70
N LEU A 849 -38.09 -17.77 41.97
CA LEU A 849 -39.39 -17.57 42.62
C LEU A 849 -39.99 -16.19 42.34
N GLY A 850 -39.17 -15.17 42.04
CA GLY A 850 -39.56 -13.75 42.09
C GLY A 850 -40.88 -13.42 41.38
N PRO A 851 -40.97 -13.56 40.04
CA PRO A 851 -42.13 -13.09 39.29
C PRO A 851 -43.44 -13.81 39.64
N MET A 852 -43.36 -15.11 39.94
CA MET A 852 -44.54 -15.92 40.25
C MET A 852 -45.05 -15.66 41.67
N VAL A 853 -44.14 -15.58 42.65
CA VAL A 853 -44.50 -15.29 44.04
C VAL A 853 -45.17 -13.94 44.14
N GLU A 854 -44.59 -12.94 43.49
CA GLU A 854 -45.11 -11.57 43.49
C GLU A 854 -46.54 -11.48 42.95
N LYS A 855 -46.80 -12.11 41.80
CA LYS A 855 -48.13 -12.10 41.17
C LYS A 855 -49.20 -12.66 42.12
N GLU A 856 -48.89 -13.74 42.82
CA GLU A 856 -49.83 -14.35 43.77
C GLU A 856 -49.96 -13.52 45.05
N ILE A 857 -48.90 -12.87 45.52
CA ILE A 857 -48.95 -11.90 46.63
C ILE A 857 -49.90 -10.75 46.29
N ARG A 858 -49.75 -10.13 45.11
CA ARG A 858 -50.66 -9.07 44.63
C ARG A 858 -52.10 -9.55 44.57
N THR A 859 -52.32 -10.76 44.06
CA THR A 859 -53.66 -11.35 43.95
C THR A 859 -54.30 -11.59 45.33
N ILE A 860 -53.54 -12.08 46.31
CA ILE A 860 -54.02 -12.26 47.68
C ILE A 860 -54.34 -10.91 48.31
N HIS A 861 -53.43 -9.94 48.24
CA HIS A 861 -53.62 -8.62 48.82
C HIS A 861 -54.87 -7.91 48.25
N LYS A 862 -55.01 -7.89 46.92
CA LYS A 862 -56.16 -7.30 46.23
C LYS A 862 -57.48 -7.92 46.68
N ASN A 863 -57.54 -9.24 46.78
CA ASN A 863 -58.77 -9.92 47.18
C ASN A 863 -59.04 -9.77 48.69
N LEU A 864 -58.03 -9.76 49.55
CA LEU A 864 -58.18 -9.46 50.98
C LEU A 864 -58.71 -8.03 51.21
N SER A 865 -58.19 -7.05 50.47
CA SER A 865 -58.70 -5.67 50.49
C SER A 865 -60.17 -5.62 50.01
N THR A 866 -60.48 -6.28 48.90
CA THR A 866 -61.85 -6.38 48.37
C THR A 866 -62.81 -7.02 49.38
N ILE A 867 -62.37 -8.05 50.10
CA ILE A 867 -63.15 -8.68 51.16
C ILE A 867 -63.48 -7.65 52.26
N MET A 868 -62.49 -6.90 52.74
CA MET A 868 -62.71 -5.92 53.81
C MET A 868 -63.65 -4.79 53.40
N ASP A 869 -63.55 -4.31 52.16
CA ASP A 869 -64.45 -3.30 51.59
C ASP A 869 -65.88 -3.82 51.46
N GLU A 870 -66.07 -4.98 50.84
CA GLU A 870 -67.38 -5.52 50.49
C GLU A 870 -68.10 -6.17 51.69
N ILE A 871 -67.37 -6.54 52.76
CA ILE A 871 -67.97 -6.93 54.04
C ILE A 871 -68.74 -5.76 54.66
N GLY A 872 -68.20 -4.53 54.61
CA GLY A 872 -68.88 -3.33 55.11
C GLY A 872 -70.19 -3.02 54.37
N GLU A 873 -70.19 -3.26 53.06
CA GLU A 873 -71.34 -3.10 52.16
C GLU A 873 -72.30 -4.31 52.13
N ASN A 874 -72.00 -5.36 52.91
CA ASN A 874 -72.78 -6.60 53.03
C ASN A 874 -73.00 -7.32 51.68
N ARG A 875 -72.05 -7.22 50.74
CA ARG A 875 -72.11 -7.88 49.42
C ARG A 875 -71.48 -9.27 49.46
N ARG A 876 -72.17 -10.19 50.13
CA ARG A 876 -71.68 -11.55 50.45
C ARG A 876 -71.13 -12.36 49.28
N TYR A 877 -71.74 -12.25 48.10
CA TYR A 877 -71.30 -13.00 46.92
C TYR A 877 -69.88 -12.59 46.49
N LEU A 878 -69.58 -11.29 46.53
CA LEU A 878 -68.25 -10.79 46.20
C LEU A 878 -67.22 -11.19 47.25
N VAL A 879 -67.59 -11.13 48.54
CA VAL A 879 -66.76 -11.61 49.65
C VAL A 879 -66.41 -13.09 49.47
N GLU A 880 -67.39 -13.95 49.22
CA GLU A 880 -67.15 -15.39 49.02
C GLU A 880 -66.27 -15.66 47.78
N ALA A 881 -66.50 -14.96 46.66
CA ALA A 881 -65.68 -15.10 45.47
C ALA A 881 -64.22 -14.68 45.73
N SER A 882 -64.00 -13.54 46.40
CA SER A 882 -62.65 -13.09 46.74
C SER A 882 -61.97 -13.99 47.76
N GLN A 883 -62.68 -14.56 48.74
CA GLN A 883 -62.11 -15.54 49.67
C GLN A 883 -61.64 -16.81 48.96
N GLN A 884 -62.40 -17.29 47.97
CA GLN A 884 -61.99 -18.42 47.13
C GLN A 884 -60.74 -18.10 46.30
N LEU A 885 -60.63 -16.88 45.78
CA LEU A 885 -59.43 -16.43 45.05
C LEU A 885 -58.20 -16.34 45.96
N VAL A 886 -58.36 -15.81 47.19
CA VAL A 886 -57.29 -15.81 48.21
C VAL A 886 -56.79 -17.24 48.48
N MET A 887 -57.70 -18.18 48.71
CA MET A 887 -57.35 -19.58 48.89
C MET A 887 -56.65 -20.18 47.67
N THR A 888 -57.13 -19.85 46.47
CA THR A 888 -56.54 -20.32 45.20
C THR A 888 -55.08 -19.87 45.08
N SER A 889 -54.82 -18.58 45.27
CA SER A 889 -53.47 -18.00 45.20
C SER A 889 -52.56 -18.51 46.31
N ALA A 890 -53.08 -18.70 47.53
CA ALA A 890 -52.31 -19.30 48.62
C ALA A 890 -51.91 -20.75 48.30
N ASN A 891 -52.81 -21.53 47.68
CA ASN A 891 -52.51 -22.89 47.26
C ASN A 891 -51.51 -22.94 46.08
N ASN A 892 -51.60 -21.99 45.13
CA ASN A 892 -50.62 -21.85 44.04
C ASN A 892 -49.22 -21.55 44.58
N LEU A 893 -49.11 -20.63 45.54
CA LEU A 893 -47.84 -20.32 46.22
C LEU A 893 -47.31 -21.54 46.97
N ALA A 894 -48.16 -22.26 47.70
CA ALA A 894 -47.77 -23.47 48.43
C ALA A 894 -47.22 -24.54 47.47
N LEU A 895 -47.85 -24.69 46.31
CA LEU A 895 -47.38 -25.60 45.27
C LEU A 895 -46.03 -25.16 44.70
N LEU A 896 -45.89 -23.89 44.32
CA LEU A 896 -44.65 -23.35 43.77
C LEU A 896 -43.48 -23.57 44.72
N LEU A 897 -43.69 -23.26 46.01
CA LEU A 897 -42.70 -23.45 47.06
C LEU A 897 -42.35 -24.93 47.25
N LEU A 898 -43.35 -25.82 47.25
CA LEU A 898 -43.12 -27.26 47.36
C LEU A 898 -42.29 -27.80 46.18
N GLU A 899 -42.61 -27.38 44.95
CA GLU A 899 -41.87 -27.79 43.75
C GLU A 899 -40.42 -27.27 43.78
N MET A 900 -40.22 -26.03 44.20
CA MET A 900 -38.88 -25.45 44.33
C MET A 900 -38.07 -26.18 45.40
N MET A 901 -38.68 -26.50 46.54
CA MET A 901 -38.06 -27.30 47.59
C MET A 901 -37.68 -28.69 47.09
N GLU A 902 -38.56 -29.38 46.36
CA GLU A 902 -38.26 -30.70 45.76
C GLU A 902 -37.12 -30.61 44.73
N GLN A 903 -37.11 -29.56 43.89
CA GLN A 903 -36.03 -29.32 42.93
C GLN A 903 -34.70 -29.13 43.64
N MET A 904 -34.67 -28.31 44.69
CA MET A 904 -33.48 -28.10 45.51
C MET A 904 -33.03 -29.41 46.21
N GLN A 905 -33.95 -30.18 46.79
CA GLN A 905 -33.62 -31.47 47.41
C GLN A 905 -33.01 -32.47 46.41
N ASN A 906 -33.53 -32.52 45.18
CA ASN A 906 -33.02 -33.38 44.12
C ASN A 906 -31.63 -32.95 43.64
N GLN A 907 -31.39 -31.64 43.49
CA GLN A 907 -30.08 -31.09 43.17
C GLN A 907 -29.05 -31.45 44.24
N MET A 908 -29.39 -31.27 45.52
CA MET A 908 -28.53 -31.69 46.64
C MET A 908 -28.23 -33.20 46.66
N ALA A 909 -29.22 -34.03 46.36
CA ALA A 909 -29.05 -35.49 46.31
C ALA A 909 -28.11 -35.93 45.18
N ASN A 910 -28.13 -35.22 44.04
CA ASN A 910 -27.25 -35.48 42.91
C ASN A 910 -25.81 -35.03 43.18
N SER A 911 -25.61 -33.92 43.90
CA SER A 911 -24.28 -33.43 44.29
C SER A 911 -23.58 -34.30 45.33
N LYS A 912 -24.32 -35.08 46.14
CA LYS A 912 -23.76 -35.99 47.16
C LYS A 912 -23.33 -37.37 46.63
N SER A 913 -23.40 -37.61 45.32
CA SER A 913 -23.03 -38.89 44.70
C SER A 913 -21.67 -38.83 43.98
N GLY A 914 -20.58 -38.94 44.76
CA GLY A 914 -19.36 -39.66 44.35
C GLY A 914 -18.22 -38.85 43.69
N ASP A 915 -17.14 -38.73 44.46
CA ASP A 915 -15.76 -38.51 44.00
C ASP A 915 -15.36 -39.64 43.01
N GLY A 916 -15.41 -39.35 41.72
CA GLY A 916 -15.18 -40.33 40.66
C GLY A 916 -15.44 -39.78 39.26
N GLN A 917 -14.39 -39.24 38.64
CA GLN A 917 -14.20 -39.03 37.19
C GLN A 917 -15.31 -39.61 36.30
N CYS A 918 -16.32 -38.81 35.95
CA CYS A 918 -17.41 -39.22 35.08
C CYS A 918 -17.24 -38.67 33.66
N ASN A 919 -16.48 -39.40 32.84
CA ASN A 919 -16.50 -39.26 31.37
C ASN A 919 -17.77 -39.95 30.80
N ASN A 920 -18.97 -39.39 31.04
CA ASN A 920 -20.15 -39.52 30.16
C ASN A 920 -21.38 -38.80 30.75
N CYS A 921 -21.40 -37.47 30.71
CA CYS A 921 -22.64 -36.72 30.84
C CYS A 921 -23.34 -36.65 29.48
N LYS A 922 -24.29 -37.55 29.23
CA LYS A 922 -25.28 -37.37 28.16
C LYS A 922 -26.58 -36.88 28.78
N ASN A 923 -26.89 -35.60 28.54
CA ASN A 923 -28.17 -34.91 28.60
C ASN A 923 -29.35 -35.69 29.21
N GLN A 924 -29.60 -35.47 30.50
CA GLN A 924 -30.97 -35.48 31.02
C GLN A 924 -31.50 -34.04 30.89
N GLY A 925 -32.35 -33.83 29.88
CA GLY A 925 -32.98 -32.54 29.64
C GLY A 925 -33.99 -32.20 30.73
N ASP A 926 -34.07 -30.90 31.04
CA ASP A 926 -35.03 -30.25 31.94
C ASP A 926 -36.44 -30.82 31.82
N GLY A 927 -37.05 -31.06 32.98
CA GLY A 927 -38.39 -31.59 33.11
C GLY A 927 -39.45 -30.64 32.52
N SER A 928 -40.07 -31.05 31.42
CA SER A 928 -41.25 -30.36 30.88
C SER A 928 -42.44 -30.43 31.87
N PRO A 929 -43.38 -29.47 31.84
CA PRO A 929 -44.61 -29.51 32.64
C PRO A 929 -45.42 -30.81 32.45
N LYS A 930 -45.28 -31.46 31.29
CA LYS A 930 -45.92 -32.75 30.97
C LYS A 930 -45.24 -33.95 31.65
N GLY A 931 -43.94 -33.88 31.91
CA GLY A 931 -43.20 -34.87 32.69
C GLY A 931 -43.61 -34.87 34.16
N LYS A 932 -43.75 -33.67 34.76
CA LYS A 932 -44.34 -33.51 36.10
C LYS A 932 -45.77 -34.06 36.18
N MET A 933 -46.60 -33.81 35.17
CA MET A 933 -47.97 -34.32 35.08
C MET A 933 -48.05 -35.85 34.99
N ARG A 934 -47.09 -36.49 34.31
CA ARG A 934 -46.97 -37.95 34.22
C ARG A 934 -46.62 -38.57 35.56
N ASP A 935 -45.67 -37.98 36.28
CA ASP A 935 -45.20 -38.51 37.56
C ASP A 935 -46.27 -38.31 38.65
N LEU A 936 -46.98 -37.17 38.63
CA LEU A 936 -48.18 -36.92 39.44
C LEU A 936 -49.27 -37.97 39.19
N GLN A 937 -49.46 -38.34 37.91
CA GLN A 937 -50.46 -39.33 37.53
C GLN A 937 -50.09 -40.76 37.87
N GLN A 938 -48.81 -41.13 37.80
CA GLN A 938 -48.34 -42.43 38.31
C GLN A 938 -48.52 -42.53 39.83
N GLY A 939 -48.22 -41.46 40.57
CA GLY A 939 -48.50 -41.39 42.01
C GLY A 939 -49.99 -41.57 42.32
N MET A 940 -50.86 -40.91 41.54
CA MET A 940 -52.31 -41.02 41.70
C MET A 940 -52.84 -42.43 41.38
N LYS A 941 -52.26 -43.11 40.38
CA LYS A 941 -52.58 -44.52 40.07
C LYS A 941 -52.27 -45.43 41.24
N GLN A 942 -51.08 -45.25 41.86
CA GLN A 942 -50.66 -46.05 42.99
C GLN A 942 -51.54 -45.80 44.21
N GLN A 943 -51.89 -44.54 44.48
CA GLN A 943 -52.84 -44.18 45.55
C GLN A 943 -54.26 -44.71 45.32
N MET A 944 -54.77 -44.72 44.08
CA MET A 944 -56.07 -45.35 43.76
C MET A 944 -56.04 -46.86 43.92
N GLN A 945 -54.92 -47.50 43.57
CA GLN A 945 -54.73 -48.94 43.71
C GLN A 945 -54.70 -49.34 45.20
N ASP A 946 -53.93 -48.62 46.00
CA ASP A 946 -53.85 -48.81 47.45
C ASP A 946 -55.22 -48.61 48.11
N MET A 947 -56.01 -47.64 47.64
CA MET A 947 -57.36 -47.38 48.16
C MET A 947 -58.36 -48.50 47.80
N ILE A 948 -58.27 -49.10 46.61
CA ILE A 948 -59.10 -50.26 46.23
C ILE A 948 -58.71 -51.51 47.04
N ASP A 949 -57.42 -51.72 47.29
CA ASP A 949 -56.96 -52.86 48.08
C ASP A 949 -57.39 -52.71 49.54
N MET A 950 -57.39 -51.48 50.09
CA MET A 950 -58.01 -51.17 51.38
C MET A 950 -59.53 -51.36 51.40
N MET A 951 -60.23 -51.14 50.28
CA MET A 951 -61.68 -51.39 50.16
C MET A 951 -62.04 -52.88 50.00
N LYS A 952 -61.14 -53.70 49.45
CA LYS A 952 -61.34 -55.16 49.28
C LYS A 952 -61.17 -55.95 50.58
N ASP A 953 -60.35 -55.47 51.50
CA ASP A 953 -60.04 -56.17 52.78
C ASP A 953 -61.10 -55.99 53.89
N GLY A 954 -62.26 -55.39 53.59
CA GLY A 954 -63.45 -55.48 54.44
C GLY A 954 -63.38 -54.77 55.80
N ASN A 955 -62.34 -54.00 56.11
CA ASN A 955 -62.15 -53.32 57.41
C ASN A 955 -62.80 -51.93 57.49
N MET A 956 -63.92 -51.73 56.80
CA MET A 956 -64.64 -50.45 56.69
C MET A 956 -65.63 -50.20 57.83
N LYS A 957 -65.14 -50.10 59.07
CA LYS A 957 -65.89 -49.50 60.18
C LYS A 957 -64.96 -48.74 61.12
N LYS A 958 -64.51 -47.55 60.70
CA LYS A 958 -64.31 -46.35 61.54
C LYS A 958 -63.85 -45.20 60.63
N GLY A 959 -64.72 -44.22 60.43
CA GLY A 959 -64.36 -42.97 59.76
C GLY A 959 -63.27 -42.24 60.54
N GLY A 960 -62.20 -41.85 59.85
CA GLY A 960 -61.08 -41.14 60.45
C GLY A 960 -60.44 -40.19 59.44
N ALA A 961 -59.95 -39.06 59.93
CA ALA A 961 -59.37 -37.94 59.20
C ALA A 961 -58.37 -38.33 58.09
N LYS A 962 -57.66 -39.45 58.22
CA LYS A 962 -56.72 -39.97 57.21
C LYS A 962 -57.35 -40.28 55.84
N GLN A 963 -58.62 -40.72 55.79
CA GLN A 963 -59.29 -41.02 54.52
C GLN A 963 -59.75 -39.73 53.81
N SER A 964 -60.20 -38.73 54.57
CA SER A 964 -60.54 -37.41 54.04
C SER A 964 -59.28 -36.67 53.58
N GLU A 965 -58.16 -36.82 54.30
CA GLU A 965 -56.86 -36.26 53.92
C GLU A 965 -56.33 -36.86 52.61
N GLN A 966 -56.37 -38.19 52.43
CA GLN A 966 -55.98 -38.83 51.18
C GLN A 966 -56.93 -38.50 50.02
N LEU A 967 -58.24 -38.38 50.28
CA LEU A 967 -59.22 -37.97 49.26
C LEU A 967 -59.04 -36.50 48.86
N ALA A 968 -58.77 -35.62 49.84
CA ALA A 968 -58.45 -34.22 49.59
C ALA A 968 -57.15 -34.06 48.79
N LYS A 969 -56.11 -34.84 49.12
CA LYS A 969 -54.87 -34.91 48.33
C LYS A 969 -55.14 -35.35 46.88
N MET A 970 -56.01 -36.34 46.67
CA MET A 970 -56.35 -36.82 45.32
C MET A 970 -57.16 -35.80 44.51
N LEU A 971 -58.10 -35.08 45.15
CA LEU A 971 -58.86 -34.00 44.52
C LEU A 971 -57.95 -32.81 44.19
N MET A 972 -57.08 -32.42 45.11
CA MET A 972 -56.07 -31.38 44.91
C MET A 972 -55.13 -31.71 43.74
N GLN A 973 -54.63 -32.94 43.68
CA GLN A 973 -53.78 -33.40 42.57
C GLN A 973 -54.53 -33.43 41.22
N GLN A 974 -55.84 -33.69 41.23
CA GLN A 974 -56.65 -33.65 40.01
C GLN A 974 -56.94 -32.24 39.52
N GLU A 975 -57.22 -31.31 40.44
CA GLU A 975 -57.47 -29.90 40.12
C GLU A 975 -56.17 -29.21 39.64
N MET A 976 -55.04 -29.56 40.26
CA MET A 976 -53.69 -29.21 39.80
C MET A 976 -53.43 -29.69 38.37
N MET A 977 -53.78 -30.94 38.07
CA MET A 977 -53.62 -31.51 36.72
C MET A 977 -54.50 -30.76 35.70
N GLN A 978 -55.69 -30.28 36.09
CA GLN A 978 -56.58 -29.46 35.26
C GLN A 978 -56.05 -28.05 35.01
N GLN A 979 -55.57 -27.35 36.04
CA GLN A 979 -54.97 -26.03 35.90
C GLN A 979 -53.72 -26.07 35.02
N MET A 980 -52.79 -26.99 35.31
CA MET A 980 -51.62 -27.21 34.48
C MET A 980 -52.00 -27.55 33.03
N LEU A 981 -53.09 -28.30 32.80
CA LEU A 981 -53.57 -28.56 31.44
C LEU A 981 -54.07 -27.30 30.73
N ASN A 982 -54.80 -26.44 31.46
CA ASN A 982 -55.35 -25.20 30.94
C ASN A 982 -54.26 -24.18 30.61
N ASP A 983 -53.22 -24.09 31.44
CA ASP A 983 -52.06 -23.22 31.19
C ASP A 983 -51.22 -23.71 30.01
N VAL A 984 -51.04 -25.02 29.90
CA VAL A 984 -50.45 -25.65 28.70
C VAL A 984 -51.32 -25.42 27.47
N MET A 985 -52.65 -25.35 27.60
CA MET A 985 -53.56 -25.01 26.50
C MET A 985 -53.45 -23.56 26.02
N ASN A 986 -53.15 -22.63 26.92
CA ASN A 986 -53.05 -21.20 26.64
C ASN A 986 -51.69 -20.75 26.09
N SER A 987 -50.67 -21.62 26.12
CA SER A 987 -49.27 -21.32 25.78
C SER A 987 -48.86 -21.59 24.31
N GLY A 988 -49.82 -21.74 23.39
CA GLY A 988 -49.55 -21.82 21.95
C GLY A 988 -49.17 -23.23 21.44
N LEU A 989 -50.12 -24.15 21.50
CA LEU A 989 -49.98 -25.55 21.10
C LEU A 989 -50.23 -25.83 19.61
N SER A 990 -49.74 -26.98 19.13
CA SER A 990 -50.18 -27.54 17.85
C SER A 990 -51.67 -27.92 17.88
N PRO A 991 -52.40 -27.85 16.75
CA PRO A 991 -53.80 -28.28 16.67
C PRO A 991 -54.03 -29.75 17.07
N GLU A 992 -52.99 -30.59 17.00
CA GLU A 992 -53.02 -32.01 17.35
C GLU A 992 -52.78 -32.21 18.86
N SER A 993 -51.80 -31.51 19.44
CA SER A 993 -51.55 -31.47 20.89
C SER A 993 -52.76 -30.89 21.64
N ALA A 994 -53.41 -29.86 21.10
CA ALA A 994 -54.60 -29.25 21.68
C ALA A 994 -55.79 -30.22 21.73
N LYS A 995 -55.99 -31.05 20.69
CA LYS A 995 -57.05 -32.08 20.70
C LYS A 995 -56.78 -33.18 21.72
N ILE A 996 -55.54 -33.63 21.85
CA ILE A 996 -55.16 -34.65 22.83
C ILE A 996 -55.36 -34.12 24.26
N LEU A 997 -55.00 -32.86 24.52
CA LEU A 997 -55.19 -32.23 25.83
C LEU A 997 -56.68 -31.96 26.14
N GLN A 998 -57.50 -31.60 25.16
CA GLN A 998 -58.96 -31.51 25.36
C GLN A 998 -59.60 -32.86 25.73
N GLU A 999 -59.15 -33.95 25.11
CA GLU A 999 -59.60 -35.31 25.48
C GLU A 999 -59.17 -35.68 26.90
N ILE A 1000 -57.95 -35.32 27.30
CA ILE A 1000 -57.45 -35.50 28.67
C ILE A 1000 -58.30 -34.70 29.67
N ASN A 1001 -58.61 -33.44 29.39
CA ASN A 1001 -59.41 -32.61 30.28
C ASN A 1001 -60.80 -33.22 30.55
N ARG A 1002 -61.47 -33.69 29.49
CA ARG A 1002 -62.76 -34.40 29.61
C ARG A 1002 -62.68 -35.68 30.43
N MET A 1003 -61.57 -36.43 30.32
CA MET A 1003 -61.36 -37.63 31.12
C MET A 1003 -61.06 -37.31 32.59
N MET A 1004 -60.38 -36.20 32.86
CA MET A 1004 -60.13 -35.72 34.22
C MET A 1004 -61.40 -35.23 34.90
N ASP A 1005 -62.28 -34.51 34.21
CA ASP A 1005 -63.60 -34.11 34.73
C ASP A 1005 -64.43 -35.32 35.18
N GLN A 1006 -64.39 -36.40 34.39
CA GLN A 1006 -65.10 -37.64 34.71
C GLN A 1006 -64.48 -38.34 35.92
N ASN A 1007 -63.15 -38.34 36.04
CA ASN A 1007 -62.47 -38.84 37.23
C ASN A 1007 -62.76 -37.99 38.47
N LEU A 1008 -62.85 -36.66 38.33
CA LEU A 1008 -63.17 -35.73 39.42
C LEU A 1008 -64.58 -36.00 39.93
N SER A 1009 -65.54 -36.15 39.01
CA SER A 1009 -66.89 -36.57 39.34
C SER A 1009 -66.93 -37.94 40.05
N ASP A 1010 -66.13 -38.92 39.61
CA ASP A 1010 -66.06 -40.24 40.25
C ASP A 1010 -65.43 -40.16 41.67
N ILE A 1011 -64.40 -39.33 41.86
CA ILE A 1011 -63.69 -39.14 43.13
C ILE A 1011 -64.55 -38.35 44.14
N ILE A 1012 -65.19 -37.26 43.72
CA ILE A 1012 -66.12 -36.45 44.54
C ILE A 1012 -67.29 -37.32 45.04
N ASN A 1013 -67.84 -38.17 44.16
CA ASN A 1013 -68.94 -39.07 44.50
C ASN A 1013 -68.49 -40.36 45.21
N ARG A 1014 -67.20 -40.48 45.56
CA ARG A 1014 -66.58 -41.65 46.22
C ARG A 1014 -66.80 -42.97 45.46
N ASN A 1015 -66.91 -42.91 44.14
CA ASN A 1015 -67.20 -44.04 43.26
C ASN A 1015 -65.94 -44.45 42.47
N ILE A 1016 -64.82 -44.67 43.18
CA ILE A 1016 -63.57 -45.15 42.57
C ILE A 1016 -63.76 -46.62 42.21
N ASN A 1017 -63.88 -46.88 40.91
CA ASN A 1017 -64.12 -48.21 40.37
C ASN A 1017 -63.06 -48.56 39.30
N PRO A 1018 -63.03 -49.80 38.79
CA PRO A 1018 -62.05 -50.20 37.77
C PRO A 1018 -62.09 -49.34 36.49
N THR A 1019 -63.24 -48.73 36.16
CA THR A 1019 -63.33 -47.81 35.00
C THR A 1019 -62.66 -46.46 35.26
N THR A 1020 -62.69 -45.95 36.51
CA THR A 1020 -61.94 -44.77 36.93
C THR A 1020 -60.42 -45.00 36.82
N ILE A 1021 -59.95 -46.20 37.22
CA ILE A 1021 -58.52 -46.58 37.08
C ILE A 1021 -58.12 -46.70 35.61
N GLN A 1022 -58.91 -47.40 34.78
CA GLN A 1022 -58.62 -47.49 33.34
C GLN A 1022 -58.62 -46.11 32.67
N ARG A 1023 -59.53 -45.21 33.05
CA ARG A 1023 -59.55 -43.84 32.55
C ARG A 1023 -58.30 -43.08 32.98
N ASN A 1024 -57.81 -43.31 34.20
CA ASN A 1024 -56.53 -42.75 34.67
C ASN A 1024 -55.32 -43.30 33.88
N GLU A 1025 -55.30 -44.59 33.54
CA GLU A 1025 -54.27 -45.17 32.67
C GLU A 1025 -54.33 -44.62 31.23
N GLN A 1026 -55.52 -44.32 30.72
CA GLN A 1026 -55.71 -43.70 29.42
C GLN A 1026 -55.22 -42.26 29.40
N ILE A 1027 -55.49 -41.47 30.45
CA ILE A 1027 -54.96 -40.12 30.57
C ILE A 1027 -53.41 -40.17 30.58
N LEU A 1028 -52.80 -41.12 31.31
CA LEU A 1028 -51.33 -41.31 31.32
C LEU A 1028 -50.78 -41.62 29.93
N THR A 1029 -51.45 -42.50 29.20
CA THR A 1029 -51.06 -42.86 27.83
C THR A 1029 -51.18 -41.66 26.88
N ARG A 1030 -52.22 -40.83 27.03
CA ARG A 1030 -52.41 -39.63 26.21
C ARG A 1030 -51.46 -38.50 26.59
N LEU A 1031 -51.10 -38.36 27.87
CA LEU A 1031 -50.05 -37.43 28.30
C LEU A 1031 -48.70 -37.83 27.73
N LEU A 1032 -48.36 -39.12 27.72
CA LEU A 1032 -47.16 -39.63 27.06
C LEU A 1032 -47.13 -39.34 25.55
N GLN A 1033 -48.28 -39.41 24.87
CA GLN A 1033 -48.39 -39.03 23.46
C GLN A 1033 -48.19 -37.51 23.26
N ALA A 1034 -48.83 -36.68 24.08
CA ALA A 1034 -48.70 -35.23 24.02
C ALA A 1034 -47.30 -34.74 24.43
N GLU A 1035 -46.62 -35.44 25.35
CA GLU A 1035 -45.23 -35.24 25.74
C GLU A 1035 -44.32 -35.56 24.57
N ASN A 1036 -44.44 -36.74 23.96
CA ASN A 1036 -43.62 -37.14 22.80
C ASN A 1036 -43.78 -36.17 21.62
N SER A 1037 -44.98 -35.69 21.32
CA SER A 1037 -45.22 -34.73 20.23
C SER A 1037 -44.62 -33.34 20.49
N GLU A 1038 -44.63 -32.83 21.72
CA GLU A 1038 -43.90 -31.58 22.05
C GLU A 1038 -42.41 -31.82 22.17
N ARG A 1039 -41.98 -32.99 22.65
CA ARG A 1039 -40.56 -33.36 22.76
C ARG A 1039 -39.93 -33.46 21.38
N GLU A 1040 -40.61 -34.00 20.36
CA GLU A 1040 -40.13 -33.97 18.97
C GLU A 1040 -39.96 -32.52 18.45
N ARG A 1041 -40.84 -31.58 18.82
CA ARG A 1041 -40.74 -30.16 18.45
C ARG A 1041 -39.70 -29.38 19.26
N GLU A 1042 -39.56 -29.67 20.55
CA GLU A 1042 -38.53 -29.10 21.42
C GLU A 1042 -37.15 -29.68 21.08
N ILE A 1043 -37.04 -30.92 20.62
CA ILE A 1043 -35.80 -31.48 20.07
C ILE A 1043 -35.44 -30.75 18.76
N ASP A 1044 -36.42 -30.33 17.95
CA ASP A 1044 -36.19 -29.49 16.76
C ASP A 1044 -35.88 -28.02 17.09
N LYS A 1045 -36.34 -27.47 18.23
CA LYS A 1045 -36.15 -26.05 18.61
C LYS A 1045 -35.06 -25.78 19.68
N LYS A 1046 -34.81 -26.70 20.61
CA LYS A 1046 -33.88 -26.59 21.75
C LYS A 1046 -32.57 -27.34 21.54
N ARG A 1047 -32.37 -28.00 20.40
CA ARG A 1047 -31.03 -28.40 20.00
C ARG A 1047 -30.24 -27.14 19.59
N LYS A 1048 -29.72 -26.39 20.56
CA LYS A 1048 -28.43 -25.72 20.38
C LYS A 1048 -27.41 -26.84 20.29
N SER A 1049 -27.25 -27.37 19.08
CA SER A 1049 -26.09 -28.16 18.76
C SER A 1049 -24.90 -27.22 18.96
N ASN A 1050 -23.93 -27.57 19.83
CA ASN A 1050 -22.54 -27.17 19.62
C ASN A 1050 -21.99 -27.90 18.38
N GLU A 1051 -22.78 -28.01 17.31
CA GLU A 1051 -22.20 -27.99 15.99
C GLU A 1051 -21.50 -26.65 15.92
N ALA A 1052 -20.24 -26.65 15.51
CA ALA A 1052 -19.65 -25.42 15.02
C ALA A 1052 -20.62 -24.88 13.96
N THR A 1053 -21.49 -23.95 14.35
CA THR A 1053 -22.17 -23.08 13.43
C THR A 1053 -21.00 -22.33 12.84
N ASN A 1054 -20.48 -22.87 11.73
CA ASN A 1054 -20.05 -22.03 10.64
C ASN A 1054 -21.28 -21.19 10.34
N TYR A 1055 -21.49 -20.13 11.13
CA TYR A 1055 -22.08 -18.91 10.65
C TYR A 1055 -21.31 -18.68 9.36
N LYS A 1056 -21.92 -19.08 8.24
CA LYS A 1056 -21.70 -18.36 7.01
C LYS A 1056 -22.11 -16.97 7.44
N LEU A 1057 -21.12 -16.14 7.79
CA LEU A 1057 -21.34 -14.73 8.07
C LEU A 1057 -22.29 -14.30 6.96
N SER A 1058 -23.54 -14.05 7.34
CA SER A 1058 -24.63 -13.95 6.38
C SER A 1058 -24.25 -12.86 5.39
N ASN A 1059 -24.73 -12.99 4.15
CA ASN A 1059 -24.37 -12.16 3.00
C ASN A 1059 -24.10 -10.71 3.49
N PRO A 1060 -22.81 -10.32 3.66
CA PRO A 1060 -22.49 -9.12 4.43
C PRO A 1060 -22.97 -7.85 3.72
N ASP A 1061 -23.32 -7.96 2.44
CA ASP A 1061 -24.05 -6.96 1.67
C ASP A 1061 -25.40 -6.57 2.33
N GLU A 1062 -26.15 -7.49 2.95
CA GLU A 1062 -27.48 -7.24 3.52
C GLU A 1062 -27.47 -6.28 4.70
N ILE A 1063 -26.40 -6.29 5.50
CA ILE A 1063 -26.19 -5.36 6.62
C ILE A 1063 -26.09 -3.91 6.11
N PHE A 1064 -25.53 -3.72 4.91
CA PHE A 1064 -25.39 -2.40 4.29
C PHE A 1064 -26.59 -2.05 3.38
N LYS A 1065 -27.42 -3.02 2.98
CA LYS A 1065 -28.59 -2.82 2.09
C LYS A 1065 -29.68 -1.91 2.66
N GLU A 1066 -29.85 -1.82 3.98
CA GLU A 1066 -30.86 -0.94 4.58
C GLU A 1066 -30.56 0.56 4.37
N LYS A 1067 -29.30 0.90 4.05
CA LYS A 1067 -28.88 2.25 3.61
C LYS A 1067 -28.80 2.44 2.09
N GLU A 1068 -28.94 1.39 1.28
CA GLU A 1068 -28.63 1.39 -0.18
C GLU A 1068 -29.86 1.27 -1.10
N LYS A 1069 -31.02 1.85 -0.77
CA LYS A 1069 -32.16 1.88 -1.73
C LYS A 1069 -31.88 2.69 -3.02
N GLU A 1070 -30.74 3.37 -3.15
CA GLU A 1070 -30.32 4.10 -4.36
C GLU A 1070 -29.38 3.34 -5.32
N ILE A 1071 -28.79 2.19 -4.93
CA ILE A 1071 -27.63 1.61 -5.65
C ILE A 1071 -28.00 0.70 -6.85
N ARG A 1072 -29.24 0.21 -6.93
CA ARG A 1072 -29.64 -0.77 -7.97
C ARG A 1072 -29.59 -0.26 -9.42
N PHE A 1073 -29.43 1.04 -9.66
CA PHE A 1073 -29.26 1.57 -11.01
C PHE A 1073 -27.84 1.33 -11.58
N ASN A 1074 -26.82 1.21 -10.70
CA ASN A 1074 -25.41 1.09 -11.10
C ASN A 1074 -25.04 -0.34 -11.54
N GLU A 1075 -25.56 -1.38 -10.87
CA GLU A 1075 -25.36 -2.78 -11.27
C GLU A 1075 -26.01 -3.10 -12.64
N LEU A 1076 -27.15 -2.48 -12.96
CA LEU A 1076 -27.87 -2.68 -14.21
C LEU A 1076 -27.12 -2.12 -15.42
N LEU A 1077 -26.40 -1.00 -15.26
CA LEU A 1077 -25.55 -0.45 -16.31
C LEU A 1077 -24.26 -1.27 -16.50
N GLN A 1078 -23.65 -1.76 -15.42
CA GLN A 1078 -22.44 -2.59 -15.47
C GLN A 1078 -22.70 -4.01 -16.02
N LYS A 1079 -23.88 -4.59 -15.80
CA LYS A 1079 -24.31 -5.86 -16.44
C LYS A 1079 -24.71 -5.69 -17.90
N SER A 1080 -24.83 -4.47 -18.40
CA SER A 1080 -25.04 -4.24 -19.83
C SER A 1080 -23.72 -4.50 -20.58
N ASN A 1081 -23.75 -5.35 -21.61
CA ASN A 1081 -22.59 -5.68 -22.46
C ASN A 1081 -22.07 -4.51 -23.33
N LEU A 1082 -22.24 -3.26 -22.90
CA LEU A 1082 -21.84 -2.06 -23.63
C LEU A 1082 -20.35 -1.81 -23.41
N LYS A 1083 -19.53 -2.10 -24.43
CA LYS A 1083 -18.11 -1.67 -24.47
C LYS A 1083 -18.04 -0.15 -24.57
N LEU A 1084 -17.98 0.53 -23.43
CA LEU A 1084 -17.78 1.99 -23.36
C LEU A 1084 -16.35 2.34 -23.81
N ARG A 1085 -16.20 3.44 -24.57
CA ARG A 1085 -14.87 4.01 -24.87
C ARG A 1085 -14.23 4.52 -23.57
N THR A 1086 -12.91 4.48 -23.48
CA THR A 1086 -12.10 4.87 -22.29
C THR A 1086 -12.61 6.15 -21.63
N PHE A 1087 -12.87 7.21 -22.41
CA PHE A 1087 -13.40 8.49 -21.92
C PHE A 1087 -14.70 8.37 -21.10
N TYR A 1088 -15.67 7.56 -21.54
CA TYR A 1088 -16.94 7.38 -20.83
C TYR A 1088 -16.77 6.49 -19.60
N ASN A 1089 -15.82 5.57 -19.64
CA ASN A 1089 -15.45 4.76 -18.48
C ASN A 1089 -14.84 5.63 -17.38
N ASP A 1090 -13.92 6.53 -17.74
CA ASP A 1090 -13.28 7.47 -16.80
C ASP A 1090 -14.31 8.44 -16.19
N LYS A 1091 -15.28 8.91 -16.98
CA LYS A 1091 -16.38 9.76 -16.48
C LYS A 1091 -17.32 9.02 -15.53
N TYR A 1092 -17.59 7.75 -15.80
CA TYR A 1092 -18.38 6.91 -14.91
C TYR A 1092 -17.63 6.62 -13.60
N LYS A 1093 -16.33 6.33 -13.65
CA LYS A 1093 -15.47 6.21 -12.47
C LYS A 1093 -15.48 7.49 -11.62
N GLU A 1094 -15.32 8.65 -12.25
CA GLU A 1094 -15.34 9.95 -11.57
C GLU A 1094 -16.69 10.21 -10.87
N TYR A 1095 -17.80 9.74 -11.47
CA TYR A 1095 -19.12 9.82 -10.86
C TYR A 1095 -19.26 8.91 -9.64
N LEU A 1096 -18.85 7.64 -9.72
CA LEU A 1096 -18.88 6.70 -8.58
C LEU A 1096 -18.02 7.20 -7.41
N LYS A 1097 -16.83 7.73 -7.72
CA LYS A 1097 -15.92 8.28 -6.70
C LYS A 1097 -16.53 9.46 -5.94
N LYS A 1098 -17.27 10.35 -6.62
CA LYS A 1098 -17.96 11.47 -5.97
C LYS A 1098 -19.14 11.00 -5.11
N LEU A 1099 -19.89 10.01 -5.60
CA LEU A 1099 -21.06 9.50 -4.89
C LEU A 1099 -20.70 8.86 -3.54
N ASN A 1100 -19.59 8.13 -3.47
CA ASN A 1100 -19.08 7.52 -2.24
C ASN A 1100 -18.37 8.51 -1.30
N GLN A 1101 -17.98 9.71 -1.77
CA GLN A 1101 -17.36 10.75 -0.94
C GLN A 1101 -18.39 11.63 -0.21
N ASP A 1102 -19.62 11.72 -0.72
CA ASP A 1102 -20.71 12.51 -0.13
C ASP A 1102 -21.54 11.72 0.93
N GLN A 1103 -21.12 10.49 1.28
CA GLN A 1103 -21.74 9.60 2.28
C GLN A 1103 -20.75 9.12 3.34
#